data_AF-A0A1Z5IAR9-F1
#
_entry.id   AF-A0A1Z5IAR9-F1
#
_cell.length_a   1.000
_cell.length_b   1.000
_cell.length_c   1.000
_cell.angle_alpha   90.00
_cell.angle_beta   90.00
_cell.angle_gamma   90.00
#
_symmetry.space_group_name_H-M   'P 1'
#
loop_
_entity.id
_entity.type
_entity.pdbx_description
1 polymer ?
#
loop_
_entity_poly.entity_id
_entity_poly.type
_entity_poly.pdbx_seq_one_letter_code
_entity_poly.pdbx_strand_id
1 'polypeptide(L)'
;MHFVALVGTNADQSYNRQLLAYMQRHFKQQAKITICDISNIPLFREGAKIPVNVQQLADAITATDGLIIATPEYDHSIPAALKSVLEWLSCEIHPLEKKPIMIVGASLGIQGTSRAQQNLRQILDAPGVNAIVMPGDEFMLSFATKAFDEQGDLKDAQTIQFLESCFNDYVQFCTKVNGEGSVKMKTSQRQPVKWASAYDVVVLGFGAVGATAARFAADNGAKVLLADAAPDGHEGGNTRYAGQVVLTGHDYNKTKAYFKQLFGSIDIDEEILDTYVKGISNMPAYFKQYLEIEEPVSYNKVHRDPDFEAFANGLSPEYPEFDGSDAIDLTTVHDGYFDASLWKTLRAQVTKRPKQIDIWLSSPAKHLIQNTDTGVIEGVQIERNGQLVNIQARNGVVMAMGGFENNPEYIQNFIGVPKLKVIGTLYNKGDGISMAQEVGAKFWHMKSFEGYGFNTSFTFENPEEQRGKFILAAWPELSHGSIFIAADDGSRYVREDENGRHGHAYEHGSWHNPTVYNHPHLIFDQTQYDKIKAQSKLPYPDFFKITIKAASLAELAAKIDADPETLKQTVNQFNQFAEQGTDFALGRAGDSLAAFGDGPFYATPLATAMLNTQGGAQRNAKAEVLDAAGQPIPHLYSAGEFGGINANQYNGGGNLAECLIFGKIAGENAAAVKTDSLITTTETAPIADLGRNDLDGENVLSQFEVGPDQYLGVSEAGIGGQIVVRVTYSNGTLSEVEVLKESESEDVGQQAMAELPQTMVAANTYDVDGVSGASSSSRALKSAVKNALSKVKATV
;
A
#
# COMPACT_ATOMS: atom_id res chain seq x y z
N MET A 1 -29.76 -32.67 5.60
CA MET A 1 -29.36 -32.61 7.03
C MET A 1 -30.55 -32.88 7.92
N HIS A 2 -30.30 -33.32 9.15
CA HIS A 2 -31.29 -33.49 10.20
C HIS A 2 -30.94 -32.52 11.34
N PHE A 3 -31.87 -31.63 11.68
CA PHE A 3 -31.76 -30.67 12.77
C PHE A 3 -32.80 -30.91 13.86
N VAL A 4 -32.43 -30.65 15.11
CA VAL A 4 -33.41 -30.38 16.18
C VAL A 4 -33.69 -28.88 16.22
N ALA A 5 -34.95 -28.49 16.39
CA ALA A 5 -35.34 -27.10 16.60
C ALA A 5 -36.03 -26.93 17.96
N LEU A 6 -35.43 -26.16 18.87
CA LEU A 6 -35.97 -25.89 20.20
C LEU A 6 -36.92 -24.69 20.18
N VAL A 7 -38.13 -24.91 20.68
CA VAL A 7 -39.02 -23.80 21.05
C VAL A 7 -38.49 -23.20 22.35
N GLY A 8 -37.89 -22.01 22.27
CA GLY A 8 -37.20 -21.36 23.39
C GLY A 8 -38.10 -20.79 24.49
N THR A 9 -39.34 -21.24 24.64
CA THR A 9 -40.28 -20.81 25.68
C THR A 9 -41.19 -21.96 26.09
N ASN A 10 -41.63 -21.94 27.35
CA ASN A 10 -42.63 -22.88 27.88
C ASN A 10 -44.07 -22.33 27.80
N ALA A 11 -44.29 -21.23 27.09
CA ALA A 11 -45.62 -20.66 26.90
C ALA A 11 -46.53 -21.56 26.02
N ASP A 12 -47.80 -21.68 26.42
CA ASP A 12 -48.83 -22.42 25.66
C ASP A 12 -48.94 -21.91 24.22
N GLN A 13 -48.87 -20.58 24.04
CA GLN A 13 -48.86 -19.92 22.74
C GLN A 13 -47.51 -19.26 22.47
N SER A 14 -46.94 -19.49 21.28
CA SER A 14 -45.62 -18.97 20.90
C SER A 14 -45.51 -18.75 19.40
N TYR A 15 -45.21 -17.51 19.00
CA TYR A 15 -44.84 -17.18 17.63
C TYR A 15 -43.51 -17.83 17.19
N ASN A 16 -42.64 -18.18 18.15
CA ASN A 16 -41.42 -18.93 17.85
C ASN A 16 -41.73 -20.39 17.50
N ARG A 17 -42.77 -20.98 18.12
CA ARG A 17 -43.29 -22.29 17.72
C ARG A 17 -43.90 -22.23 16.31
N GLN A 18 -44.62 -21.16 16.01
CA GLN A 18 -45.18 -20.92 14.67
C GLN A 18 -44.07 -20.72 13.61
N LEU A 19 -43.04 -19.94 13.92
CA LEU A 19 -41.87 -19.74 13.07
C LEU A 19 -41.15 -21.06 12.77
N LEU A 20 -40.89 -21.88 13.80
CA LEU A 20 -40.27 -23.19 13.60
C LEU A 20 -41.15 -24.14 12.78
N ALA A 21 -42.47 -24.12 12.99
CA ALA A 21 -43.42 -24.91 12.21
C ALA A 21 -43.43 -24.47 10.73
N TYR A 22 -43.34 -23.16 10.47
CA TYR A 22 -43.15 -22.63 9.13
C TYR A 22 -41.83 -23.13 8.53
N MET A 23 -40.69 -22.95 9.22
CA MET A 23 -39.38 -23.42 8.76
C MET A 23 -39.36 -24.91 8.45
N GLN A 24 -39.98 -25.74 9.30
CA GLN A 24 -40.10 -27.18 9.10
C GLN A 24 -40.83 -27.53 7.78
N ARG A 25 -41.89 -26.79 7.43
CA ARG A 25 -42.63 -27.01 6.18
C ARG A 25 -41.89 -26.42 4.97
N HIS A 26 -41.38 -25.20 5.10
CA HIS A 26 -40.73 -24.43 4.05
C HIS A 26 -39.43 -25.11 3.58
N PHE A 27 -38.59 -25.55 4.52
CA PHE A 27 -37.29 -26.15 4.24
C PHE A 27 -37.31 -27.68 4.14
N LYS A 28 -38.49 -28.32 4.06
CA LYS A 28 -38.63 -29.80 4.07
C LYS A 28 -37.84 -30.52 2.97
N GLN A 29 -37.54 -29.84 1.86
CA GLN A 29 -36.73 -30.38 0.76
C GLN A 29 -35.22 -30.29 1.03
N GLN A 30 -34.80 -29.38 1.90
CA GLN A 30 -33.40 -29.12 2.24
C GLN A 30 -32.96 -29.87 3.50
N ALA A 31 -33.82 -29.92 4.52
CA ALA A 31 -33.51 -30.57 5.79
C ALA A 31 -34.74 -31.16 6.47
N LYS A 32 -34.51 -32.19 7.26
CA LYS A 32 -35.47 -32.70 8.24
C LYS A 32 -35.32 -31.87 9.52
N ILE A 33 -36.34 -31.14 9.92
CA ILE A 33 -36.35 -30.38 11.17
C ILE A 33 -37.29 -31.08 12.16
N THR A 34 -36.76 -31.54 13.29
CA THR A 34 -37.56 -32.08 14.40
C THR A 34 -37.77 -30.98 15.44
N ILE A 35 -39.00 -30.50 15.60
CA ILE A 35 -39.32 -29.49 16.60
C ILE A 35 -39.46 -30.16 17.97
N CYS A 36 -38.74 -29.65 18.96
CA CYS A 36 -38.79 -30.08 20.35
C CYS A 36 -39.27 -28.92 21.23
N ASP A 37 -40.31 -29.20 22.03
CA ASP A 37 -40.86 -28.23 22.96
C ASP A 37 -40.23 -28.42 24.35
N ILE A 38 -39.94 -27.31 25.04
CA ILE A 38 -39.30 -27.34 26.35
C ILE A 38 -40.28 -27.23 27.52
N SER A 39 -41.59 -27.11 27.26
CA SER A 39 -42.62 -26.89 28.29
C SER A 39 -42.71 -27.99 29.35
N ASN A 40 -42.28 -29.21 29.04
CA ASN A 40 -42.28 -30.33 29.97
C ASN A 40 -40.96 -30.50 30.74
N ILE A 41 -39.91 -29.74 30.42
CA ILE A 41 -38.61 -29.81 31.10
C ILE A 41 -38.74 -29.14 32.48
N PRO A 42 -38.44 -29.85 33.59
CA PRO A 42 -38.51 -29.26 34.91
C PRO A 42 -37.41 -28.20 35.09
N LEU A 43 -37.62 -27.24 36.00
CA LEU A 43 -36.61 -26.25 36.34
C LEU A 43 -35.31 -26.93 36.82
N PHE A 44 -34.19 -26.43 36.36
CA PHE A 44 -32.86 -26.89 36.73
C PHE A 44 -32.61 -26.74 38.22
N ARG A 45 -32.03 -27.78 38.81
CA ARG A 45 -31.55 -27.78 40.18
C ARG A 45 -30.25 -28.55 40.23
N GLU A 46 -29.17 -27.87 40.56
CA GLU A 46 -27.84 -28.47 40.68
C GLU A 46 -27.85 -29.70 41.62
N GLY A 47 -27.19 -30.77 41.20
CA GLY A 47 -27.12 -32.04 41.92
C GLY A 47 -28.40 -32.88 41.92
N ALA A 48 -29.45 -32.49 41.19
CA ALA A 48 -30.60 -33.36 40.95
C ALA A 48 -30.32 -34.36 39.81
N LYS A 49 -30.85 -35.58 39.94
CA LYS A 49 -30.74 -36.61 38.90
C LYS A 49 -31.37 -36.12 37.59
N ILE A 50 -30.66 -36.30 36.48
CA ILE A 50 -31.10 -35.93 35.12
C ILE A 50 -32.50 -36.54 34.83
N PRO A 51 -33.52 -35.71 34.59
CA PRO A 51 -34.86 -36.15 34.21
C PRO A 51 -34.86 -36.91 32.86
N VAL A 52 -35.77 -37.87 32.71
CA VAL A 52 -35.87 -38.70 31.48
C VAL A 52 -36.07 -37.84 30.23
N ASN A 53 -36.89 -36.80 30.31
CA ASN A 53 -37.14 -35.90 29.19
C ASN A 53 -35.96 -34.97 28.88
N VAL A 54 -35.12 -34.62 29.86
CA VAL A 54 -33.85 -33.92 29.62
C VAL A 54 -32.88 -34.84 28.88
N GLN A 55 -32.76 -36.09 29.30
CA GLN A 55 -31.91 -37.07 28.62
C GLN A 55 -32.38 -37.32 27.19
N GLN A 56 -33.69 -37.49 26.96
CA GLN A 56 -34.26 -37.66 25.63
C GLN A 56 -33.96 -36.46 24.72
N LEU A 57 -34.01 -35.24 25.25
CA LEU A 57 -33.67 -34.04 24.51
C LEU A 57 -32.18 -33.99 24.17
N ALA A 58 -31.31 -34.32 25.12
CA ALA A 58 -29.87 -34.39 24.92
C ALA A 58 -29.48 -35.43 23.86
N ASP A 59 -30.10 -36.62 23.91
CA ASP A 59 -29.89 -37.69 22.93
C ASP A 59 -30.33 -37.23 21.53
N ALA A 60 -31.48 -36.55 21.44
CA ALA A 60 -31.99 -36.00 20.18
C ALA A 60 -31.04 -34.95 19.60
N ILE A 61 -30.53 -34.02 20.42
CA ILE A 61 -29.57 -32.99 19.98
C ILE A 61 -28.27 -33.65 19.51
N THR A 62 -27.75 -34.61 20.28
CA THR A 62 -26.50 -35.32 19.97
C THR A 62 -26.59 -36.02 18.61
N ALA A 63 -27.73 -36.66 18.32
CA ALA A 63 -27.96 -37.42 17.10
C ALA A 63 -28.22 -36.58 15.82
N THR A 64 -28.15 -35.24 15.90
CA THR A 64 -28.44 -34.35 14.76
C THR A 64 -27.22 -33.58 14.28
N ASP A 65 -27.29 -33.14 13.01
CA ASP A 65 -26.27 -32.34 12.34
C ASP A 65 -26.18 -30.91 12.91
N GLY A 66 -27.16 -30.47 13.70
CA GLY A 66 -27.19 -29.10 14.21
C GLY A 66 -28.45 -28.80 15.02
N LEU A 67 -28.39 -27.73 15.79
CA LEU A 67 -29.47 -27.23 16.63
C LEU A 67 -29.95 -25.86 16.17
N ILE A 68 -31.26 -25.70 15.99
CA ILE A 68 -31.92 -24.41 15.79
C ILE A 68 -32.58 -24.01 17.11
N ILE A 69 -32.35 -22.81 17.62
CA ILE A 69 -33.01 -22.31 18.83
C ILE A 69 -33.86 -21.10 18.45
N ALA A 70 -35.19 -21.22 18.59
CA ALA A 70 -36.12 -20.12 18.36
C ALA A 70 -36.49 -19.46 19.69
N THR A 71 -35.91 -18.29 19.98
CA THR A 71 -36.12 -17.61 21.28
C THR A 71 -36.99 -16.37 21.14
N PRO A 72 -38.04 -16.18 21.98
CA PRO A 72 -38.62 -14.86 22.19
C PRO A 72 -37.70 -13.99 23.06
N GLU A 73 -38.03 -12.71 23.17
CA GLU A 73 -37.39 -11.78 24.10
C GLU A 73 -38.33 -11.45 25.26
N TYR A 74 -37.92 -11.77 26.49
CA TYR A 74 -38.61 -11.40 27.73
C TYR A 74 -37.67 -10.53 28.58
N ASP A 75 -38.12 -9.34 28.96
CA ASP A 75 -37.35 -8.41 29.80
C ASP A 75 -35.92 -8.14 29.29
N HIS A 76 -35.77 -8.02 27.96
CA HIS A 76 -34.49 -7.86 27.26
C HIS A 76 -33.51 -9.04 27.40
N SER A 77 -34.01 -10.24 27.64
CA SER A 77 -33.24 -11.48 27.80
C SER A 77 -33.94 -12.68 27.14
N ILE A 78 -33.26 -13.84 27.13
CA ILE A 78 -33.90 -15.11 26.83
C ILE A 78 -34.90 -15.51 27.93
N PRO A 79 -35.91 -16.34 27.64
CA PRO A 79 -36.82 -16.83 28.67
C PRO A 79 -36.09 -17.65 29.74
N ALA A 80 -36.50 -17.49 31.00
CA ALA A 80 -35.96 -18.24 32.13
C ALA A 80 -36.04 -19.77 31.91
N ALA A 81 -37.10 -20.24 31.25
CA ALA A 81 -37.26 -21.65 30.88
C ALA A 81 -36.17 -22.13 29.91
N LEU A 82 -35.80 -21.33 28.89
CA LEU A 82 -34.72 -21.68 27.98
C LEU A 82 -33.37 -21.68 28.69
N LYS A 83 -33.09 -20.66 29.53
CA LYS A 83 -31.85 -20.64 30.34
C LYS A 83 -31.72 -21.89 31.20
N SER A 84 -32.82 -22.30 31.84
CA SER A 84 -32.87 -23.49 32.67
C SER A 84 -32.63 -24.79 31.89
N VAL A 85 -33.15 -24.91 30.67
CA VAL A 85 -32.87 -26.06 29.78
C VAL A 85 -31.40 -26.09 29.41
N LEU A 86 -30.79 -24.94 29.10
CA LEU A 86 -29.36 -24.88 28.77
C LEU A 86 -28.48 -25.33 29.94
N GLU A 87 -28.86 -25.01 31.19
CA GLU A 87 -28.15 -25.50 32.39
C GLU A 87 -28.23 -27.01 32.55
N TRP A 88 -29.40 -27.61 32.28
CA TRP A 88 -29.54 -29.06 32.22
C TRP A 88 -28.62 -29.70 31.16
N LEU A 89 -28.43 -29.02 30.02
CA LEU A 89 -27.64 -29.49 28.88
C LEU A 89 -26.15 -29.07 28.94
N SER A 90 -25.69 -28.51 30.07
CA SER A 90 -24.29 -28.10 30.23
C SER A 90 -23.70 -28.38 31.62
N CYS A 91 -24.49 -28.83 32.59
CA CYS A 91 -24.01 -29.07 33.96
C CYS A 91 -23.35 -30.45 34.13
N GLU A 92 -24.06 -31.53 33.82
CA GLU A 92 -23.54 -32.92 33.93
C GLU A 92 -23.40 -33.63 32.57
N ILE A 93 -24.14 -33.17 31.56
CA ILE A 93 -24.12 -33.67 30.19
C ILE A 93 -23.85 -32.50 29.24
N HIS A 94 -23.18 -32.76 28.12
CA HIS A 94 -22.71 -31.72 27.20
C HIS A 94 -23.09 -31.96 25.73
N PRO A 95 -24.40 -32.18 25.40
CA PRO A 95 -24.83 -32.39 24.00
C PRO A 95 -24.64 -31.16 23.09
N LEU A 96 -24.33 -29.99 23.68
CA LEU A 96 -24.09 -28.73 22.96
C LEU A 96 -22.63 -28.53 22.59
N GLU A 97 -21.70 -29.31 23.17
CA GLU A 97 -20.27 -29.15 22.90
C GLU A 97 -19.98 -29.37 21.41
N LYS A 98 -19.36 -28.36 20.78
CA LYS A 98 -19.05 -28.30 19.34
C LYS A 98 -20.25 -28.46 18.40
N LYS A 99 -21.48 -28.41 18.92
CA LYS A 99 -22.70 -28.51 18.11
C LYS A 99 -22.88 -27.20 17.33
N PRO A 100 -23.06 -27.22 15.99
CA PRO A 100 -23.38 -26.03 15.24
C PRO A 100 -24.80 -25.54 15.54
N ILE A 101 -24.95 -24.25 15.89
CA ILE A 101 -26.22 -23.66 16.32
C ILE A 101 -26.66 -22.48 15.45
N MET A 102 -27.91 -22.51 14.99
CA MET A 102 -28.63 -21.35 14.44
C MET A 102 -29.54 -20.77 15.51
N ILE A 103 -29.57 -19.44 15.62
CA ILE A 103 -30.54 -18.75 16.46
C ILE A 103 -31.52 -18.02 15.54
N VAL A 104 -32.81 -18.21 15.80
CA VAL A 104 -33.89 -17.45 15.18
C VAL A 104 -34.78 -16.89 16.28
N GLY A 105 -35.62 -15.91 15.95
CA GLY A 105 -36.53 -15.37 16.93
C GLY A 105 -37.70 -14.62 16.34
N ALA A 106 -38.83 -14.67 17.03
CA ALA A 106 -40.01 -13.86 16.74
C ALA A 106 -40.45 -13.13 18.02
N SER A 107 -40.70 -11.83 17.91
CA SER A 107 -41.21 -11.01 19.02
C SER A 107 -42.33 -10.07 18.59
N LEU A 108 -43.00 -9.47 19.57
CA LEU A 108 -44.10 -8.53 19.34
C LEU A 108 -43.59 -7.12 18.96
N GLY A 109 -42.36 -6.79 19.35
CA GLY A 109 -41.79 -5.44 19.23
C GLY A 109 -41.06 -5.18 17.91
N ILE A 110 -40.71 -3.92 17.69
CA ILE A 110 -39.99 -3.48 16.47
C ILE A 110 -38.54 -3.97 16.42
N GLN A 111 -37.90 -4.17 17.58
CA GLN A 111 -36.51 -4.62 17.69
C GLN A 111 -36.35 -6.13 17.47
N GLY A 112 -37.43 -6.85 17.17
CA GLY A 112 -37.40 -8.30 17.03
C GLY A 112 -36.89 -8.94 18.33
N THR A 113 -35.93 -9.84 18.22
CA THR A 113 -35.33 -10.57 19.34
C THR A 113 -33.87 -10.19 19.57
N SER A 114 -33.46 -8.98 19.19
CA SER A 114 -32.05 -8.61 19.09
C SER A 114 -31.28 -8.81 20.39
N ARG A 115 -31.85 -8.42 21.54
CA ARG A 115 -31.14 -8.52 22.83
C ARG A 115 -31.17 -9.94 23.37
N ALA A 116 -32.28 -10.65 23.17
CA ALA A 116 -32.36 -12.06 23.52
C ALA A 116 -31.37 -12.93 22.72
N GLN A 117 -31.19 -12.68 21.42
CA GLN A 117 -30.22 -13.43 20.62
C GLN A 117 -28.78 -13.10 21.02
N GLN A 118 -28.45 -11.83 21.28
CA GLN A 118 -27.13 -11.45 21.80
C GLN A 118 -26.83 -12.10 23.16
N ASN A 119 -27.80 -12.09 24.08
CA ASN A 119 -27.65 -12.76 25.37
C ASN A 119 -27.50 -14.28 25.22
N LEU A 120 -28.27 -14.91 24.32
CA LEU A 120 -28.15 -16.34 24.04
C LEU A 120 -26.78 -16.71 23.48
N ARG A 121 -26.25 -15.91 22.54
CA ARG A 121 -24.90 -16.13 21.98
C ARG A 121 -23.84 -16.12 23.08
N GLN A 122 -23.90 -15.15 23.99
CA GLN A 122 -22.99 -15.07 25.14
C GLN A 122 -23.08 -16.32 26.04
N ILE A 123 -24.28 -16.86 26.24
CA ILE A 123 -24.47 -18.07 27.05
C ILE A 123 -23.93 -19.32 26.34
N LEU A 124 -24.14 -19.43 25.03
CA LEU A 124 -23.70 -20.58 24.23
C LEU A 124 -22.18 -20.64 24.06
N ASP A 125 -21.52 -19.48 24.08
CA ASP A 125 -20.06 -19.32 24.04
C ASP A 125 -19.37 -19.55 25.40
N ALA A 126 -20.15 -19.68 26.49
CA ALA A 126 -19.59 -19.82 27.83
C ALA A 126 -18.79 -21.14 28.00
N PRO A 127 -17.68 -21.12 28.77
CA PRO A 127 -16.93 -22.32 29.11
C PRO A 127 -17.81 -23.39 29.75
N GLY A 128 -17.80 -24.59 29.18
CA GLY A 128 -18.63 -25.71 29.61
C GLY A 128 -19.92 -25.91 28.79
N VAL A 129 -20.34 -24.92 28.00
CA VAL A 129 -21.33 -25.11 26.92
C VAL A 129 -20.61 -25.41 25.60
N ASN A 130 -19.59 -24.60 25.26
CA ASN A 130 -18.69 -24.81 24.12
C ASN A 130 -19.41 -25.05 22.77
N ALA A 131 -20.56 -24.41 22.54
CA ALA A 131 -21.28 -24.55 21.28
C ALA A 131 -20.65 -23.71 20.17
N ILE A 132 -20.88 -24.08 18.91
CA ILE A 132 -20.37 -23.32 17.75
C ILE A 132 -21.57 -22.60 17.11
N VAL A 133 -21.78 -21.33 17.46
CA VAL A 133 -22.94 -20.56 16.98
C VAL A 133 -22.62 -19.89 15.64
N MET A 134 -23.52 -19.97 14.66
CA MET A 134 -23.33 -19.38 13.34
C MET A 134 -23.15 -17.84 13.43
N PRO A 135 -22.04 -17.28 12.91
CA PRO A 135 -21.78 -15.83 12.94
C PRO A 135 -22.50 -15.09 11.79
N GLY A 136 -22.76 -13.79 11.97
CA GLY A 136 -23.19 -12.89 10.90
C GLY A 136 -24.68 -12.89 10.58
N ASP A 137 -25.29 -14.06 10.43
CA ASP A 137 -26.70 -14.18 10.02
C ASP A 137 -27.65 -14.30 11.22
N GLU A 138 -28.48 -13.28 11.42
CA GLU A 138 -29.41 -13.18 12.55
C GLU A 138 -30.85 -12.98 12.07
N PHE A 139 -31.66 -14.05 12.11
CA PHE A 139 -33.07 -13.93 11.74
C PHE A 139 -33.92 -13.46 12.92
N MET A 140 -34.34 -12.20 12.87
CA MET A 140 -35.12 -11.53 13.92
C MET A 140 -36.45 -11.01 13.38
N LEU A 141 -37.53 -11.76 13.63
CA LEU A 141 -38.86 -11.40 13.17
C LEU A 141 -39.55 -10.43 14.13
N SER A 142 -39.73 -9.19 13.68
CA SER A 142 -40.49 -8.15 14.38
C SER A 142 -42.00 -8.27 14.12
N PHE A 143 -42.81 -7.70 15.01
CA PHE A 143 -44.27 -7.62 14.88
C PHE A 143 -44.97 -8.96 14.57
N ALA A 144 -44.61 -10.02 15.31
CA ALA A 144 -45.02 -11.39 15.01
C ALA A 144 -46.55 -11.60 14.87
N THR A 145 -47.38 -10.81 15.58
CA THR A 145 -48.85 -10.84 15.45
C THR A 145 -49.35 -10.54 14.03
N LYS A 146 -48.55 -9.85 13.22
CA LYS A 146 -48.87 -9.46 11.84
C LYS A 146 -48.03 -10.19 10.81
N ALA A 147 -47.02 -10.95 11.21
CA ALA A 147 -46.05 -11.57 10.29
C ALA A 147 -46.61 -12.81 9.58
N PHE A 148 -47.52 -13.54 10.24
CA PHE A 148 -48.08 -14.80 9.74
C PHE A 148 -49.49 -14.62 9.14
N ASP A 149 -49.86 -15.52 8.23
CA ASP A 149 -51.23 -15.71 7.75
C ASP A 149 -52.02 -16.72 8.61
N GLU A 150 -53.24 -17.06 8.18
CA GLU A 150 -54.12 -18.00 8.87
C GLU A 150 -53.60 -19.45 8.86
N GLN A 151 -52.72 -19.79 7.92
CA GLN A 151 -52.06 -21.09 7.80
C GLN A 151 -50.77 -21.15 8.64
N GLY A 152 -50.36 -20.00 9.18
CA GLY A 152 -49.15 -19.83 9.96
C GLY A 152 -47.89 -19.75 9.11
N ASP A 153 -48.03 -19.31 7.86
CA ASP A 153 -46.92 -19.05 6.95
C ASP A 153 -46.56 -17.55 6.97
N LEU A 154 -45.29 -17.23 6.72
CA LEU A 154 -44.83 -15.84 6.64
C LEU A 154 -45.44 -15.16 5.39
N LYS A 155 -45.89 -13.92 5.54
CA LYS A 155 -46.56 -13.19 4.44
C LYS A 155 -45.63 -12.33 3.59
N ASP A 156 -44.53 -11.85 4.17
CA ASP A 156 -43.66 -10.87 3.54
C ASP A 156 -42.53 -11.55 2.75
N ALA A 157 -42.46 -11.29 1.45
CA ALA A 157 -41.53 -11.95 0.55
C ALA A 157 -40.07 -11.62 0.86
N GLN A 158 -39.75 -10.40 1.30
CA GLN A 158 -38.38 -10.02 1.66
C GLN A 158 -37.93 -10.74 2.93
N THR A 159 -38.81 -10.83 3.93
CA THR A 159 -38.59 -11.58 5.16
C THR A 159 -38.36 -13.07 4.86
N ILE A 160 -39.14 -13.65 3.94
CA ILE A 160 -38.95 -15.04 3.51
C ILE A 160 -37.57 -15.22 2.84
N GLN A 161 -37.22 -14.36 1.89
CA GLN A 161 -35.92 -14.43 1.21
C GLN A 161 -34.74 -14.29 2.18
N PHE A 162 -34.87 -13.42 3.18
CA PHE A 162 -33.85 -13.28 4.22
C PHE A 162 -33.73 -14.54 5.09
N LEU A 163 -34.86 -15.13 5.51
CA LEU A 163 -34.86 -16.40 6.23
C LEU A 163 -34.25 -17.54 5.39
N GLU A 164 -34.51 -17.56 4.09
CA GLU A 164 -33.91 -18.51 3.16
C GLU A 164 -32.39 -18.36 3.08
N SER A 165 -31.87 -17.13 3.04
CA SER A 165 -30.43 -16.87 3.11
C SER A 165 -29.86 -17.43 4.41
N CYS A 166 -30.36 -16.97 5.57
CA CYS A 166 -29.85 -17.40 6.87
C CYS A 166 -29.90 -18.92 7.04
N PHE A 167 -30.92 -19.60 6.51
CA PHE A 167 -31.02 -21.06 6.60
C PHE A 167 -30.05 -21.77 5.66
N ASN A 168 -29.85 -21.27 4.44
CA ASN A 168 -28.86 -21.81 3.51
C ASN A 168 -27.44 -21.67 4.10
N ASP A 169 -27.14 -20.51 4.68
CA ASP A 169 -25.87 -20.23 5.34
C ASP A 169 -25.68 -21.17 6.54
N TYR A 170 -26.74 -21.45 7.29
CA TYR A 170 -26.70 -22.42 8.39
C TYR A 170 -26.42 -23.86 7.94
N VAL A 171 -27.00 -24.30 6.83
CA VAL A 171 -26.72 -25.63 6.25
C VAL A 171 -25.25 -25.74 5.84
N GLN A 172 -24.69 -24.70 5.22
CA GLN A 172 -23.27 -24.66 4.86
C GLN A 172 -22.39 -24.66 6.10
N PHE A 173 -22.75 -23.87 7.10
CA PHE A 173 -22.06 -23.78 8.38
C PHE A 173 -22.00 -25.14 9.09
N CYS A 174 -23.12 -25.86 9.21
CA CYS A 174 -23.16 -27.20 9.79
C CYS A 174 -22.27 -28.19 9.03
N THR A 175 -22.20 -28.06 7.69
CA THR A 175 -21.37 -28.93 6.84
C THR A 175 -19.89 -28.73 7.15
N LYS A 176 -19.46 -27.49 7.38
CA LYS A 176 -18.08 -27.16 7.74
C LYS A 176 -17.72 -27.60 9.16
N VAL A 177 -18.65 -27.46 10.11
CA VAL A 177 -18.39 -27.73 11.54
C VAL A 177 -18.32 -29.24 11.86
N ASN A 178 -19.16 -30.09 11.26
CA ASN A 178 -19.30 -31.50 11.66
C ASN A 178 -18.31 -32.50 11.01
N GLY A 179 -17.24 -32.03 10.36
CA GLY A 179 -16.46 -32.80 9.38
C GLY A 179 -16.28 -34.30 9.64
N GLU A 180 -16.92 -35.15 8.83
CA GLU A 180 -16.49 -36.53 8.59
C GLU A 180 -16.93 -37.05 7.21
N GLY A 181 -15.98 -37.67 6.51
CA GLY A 181 -16.21 -38.56 5.37
C GLY A 181 -16.10 -37.88 4.01
N SER A 182 -15.01 -38.17 3.31
CA SER A 182 -14.82 -38.11 1.86
C SER A 182 -16.06 -38.58 1.07
N VAL A 183 -17.05 -37.71 0.93
CA VAL A 183 -17.92 -37.69 -0.22
C VAL A 183 -17.07 -37.03 -1.28
N LYS A 184 -16.73 -37.76 -2.36
CA LYS A 184 -16.34 -37.14 -3.63
C LYS A 184 -17.25 -35.94 -3.80
N MET A 185 -16.68 -34.75 -3.68
CA MET A 185 -17.40 -33.51 -3.86
C MET A 185 -18.35 -33.73 -5.04
N LYS A 186 -19.67 -33.79 -4.78
CA LYS A 186 -20.53 -33.05 -5.68
C LYS A 186 -20.16 -31.63 -5.35
N THR A 187 -19.11 -31.20 -6.05
CA THR A 187 -18.77 -29.82 -6.29
C THR A 187 -20.10 -29.07 -6.22
N SER A 188 -20.27 -28.23 -5.19
CA SER A 188 -20.55 -26.84 -5.53
C SER A 188 -19.56 -26.60 -6.67
N GLN A 189 -20.05 -26.60 -7.90
CA GLN A 189 -19.18 -26.30 -9.02
C GLN A 189 -18.79 -24.85 -8.76
N ARG A 190 -17.75 -24.65 -7.93
CA ARG A 190 -16.85 -23.52 -8.09
C ARG A 190 -16.57 -23.59 -9.56
N GLN A 191 -17.09 -22.61 -10.29
CA GLN A 191 -16.89 -22.58 -11.72
C GLN A 191 -15.38 -22.70 -11.90
N PRO A 192 -14.92 -23.72 -12.64
CA PRO A 192 -13.50 -23.95 -12.77
C PRO A 192 -12.88 -22.65 -13.27
N VAL A 193 -11.92 -22.11 -12.50
CA VAL A 193 -11.24 -20.89 -12.90
C VAL A 193 -10.60 -21.18 -14.24
N LYS A 194 -11.02 -20.44 -15.26
CA LYS A 194 -10.46 -20.56 -16.59
C LYS A 194 -9.12 -19.84 -16.60
N TRP A 195 -8.05 -20.61 -16.56
CA TRP A 195 -6.69 -20.09 -16.56
C TRP A 195 -6.23 -19.79 -17.99
N ALA A 196 -5.70 -18.60 -18.21
CA ALA A 196 -5.11 -18.21 -19.49
C ALA A 196 -3.66 -18.71 -19.61
N SER A 197 -2.93 -18.73 -18.49
CA SER A 197 -1.58 -19.28 -18.37
C SER A 197 -1.29 -19.69 -16.93
N ALA A 198 -0.19 -20.42 -16.71
CA ALA A 198 0.24 -20.89 -15.41
C ALA A 198 1.75 -20.72 -15.22
N TYR A 199 2.12 -20.14 -14.08
CA TYR A 199 3.49 -19.91 -13.64
C TYR A 199 3.70 -20.53 -12.27
N ASP A 200 4.95 -20.76 -11.89
CA ASP A 200 5.25 -21.23 -10.54
C ASP A 200 5.08 -20.09 -9.54
N VAL A 201 5.58 -18.90 -9.90
CA VAL A 201 5.43 -17.67 -9.11
C VAL A 201 4.91 -16.54 -9.98
N VAL A 202 3.99 -15.75 -9.44
CA VAL A 202 3.56 -14.47 -10.04
C VAL A 202 4.00 -13.34 -9.12
N VAL A 203 4.73 -12.37 -9.67
CA VAL A 203 5.21 -11.17 -8.97
C VAL A 203 4.50 -9.95 -9.53
N LEU A 204 3.89 -9.16 -8.65
CA LEU A 204 3.07 -8.00 -9.03
C LEU A 204 3.76 -6.70 -8.66
N GLY A 205 4.15 -5.91 -9.67
CA GLY A 205 4.95 -4.70 -9.58
C GLY A 205 6.42 -4.99 -9.92
N PHE A 206 7.01 -4.19 -10.80
CA PHE A 206 8.40 -4.28 -11.27
C PHE A 206 9.23 -3.11 -10.74
N GLY A 207 9.15 -2.86 -9.42
CA GLY A 207 10.10 -2.04 -8.67
C GLY A 207 11.29 -2.85 -8.12
N ALA A 208 12.03 -2.31 -7.13
CA ALA A 208 13.14 -3.04 -6.49
C ALA A 208 12.72 -4.39 -5.90
N VAL A 209 11.58 -4.44 -5.21
CA VAL A 209 11.03 -5.69 -4.67
C VAL A 209 10.73 -6.66 -5.80
N GLY A 210 10.00 -6.22 -6.81
CA GLY A 210 9.59 -7.07 -7.94
C GLY A 210 10.77 -7.68 -8.68
N ALA A 211 11.74 -6.83 -9.02
CA ALA A 211 12.98 -7.26 -9.66
C ALA A 211 13.74 -8.28 -8.80
N THR A 212 13.86 -8.01 -7.50
CA THR A 212 14.56 -8.88 -6.56
C THR A 212 13.82 -10.22 -6.39
N ALA A 213 12.53 -10.19 -6.09
CA ALA A 213 11.70 -11.37 -5.87
C ALA A 213 11.64 -12.26 -7.11
N ALA A 214 11.40 -11.67 -8.28
CA ALA A 214 11.35 -12.42 -9.54
C ALA A 214 12.70 -13.09 -9.84
N ARG A 215 13.81 -12.38 -9.64
CA ARG A 215 15.14 -12.93 -9.84
C ARG A 215 15.46 -14.06 -8.86
N PHE A 216 15.19 -13.90 -7.56
CA PHE A 216 15.47 -14.95 -6.59
C PHE A 216 14.53 -16.15 -6.75
N ALA A 217 13.28 -15.93 -7.15
CA ALA A 217 12.38 -17.03 -7.49
C ALA A 217 12.91 -17.83 -8.69
N ALA A 218 13.34 -17.13 -9.75
CA ALA A 218 13.93 -17.74 -10.93
C ALA A 218 15.26 -18.47 -10.64
N ASP A 219 16.13 -17.89 -9.81
CA ASP A 219 17.39 -18.51 -9.38
C ASP A 219 17.14 -19.79 -8.55
N ASN A 220 15.95 -19.92 -7.93
CA ASN A 220 15.48 -21.13 -7.26
C ASN A 220 14.63 -22.05 -8.16
N GLY A 221 14.68 -21.85 -9.47
CA GLY A 221 14.12 -22.75 -10.47
C GLY A 221 12.65 -22.53 -10.84
N ALA A 222 12.00 -21.50 -10.29
CA ALA A 222 10.63 -21.16 -10.65
C ALA A 222 10.53 -20.54 -12.04
N LYS A 223 9.48 -20.87 -12.81
CA LYS A 223 9.02 -20.07 -13.94
C LYS A 223 8.17 -18.92 -13.41
N VAL A 224 8.60 -17.69 -13.68
CA VAL A 224 8.04 -16.48 -13.08
C VAL A 224 7.33 -15.62 -14.12
N LEU A 225 6.15 -15.12 -13.76
CA LEU A 225 5.56 -13.94 -14.40
C LEU A 225 5.83 -12.72 -13.52
N LEU A 226 6.41 -11.67 -14.10
CA LEU A 226 6.56 -10.36 -13.48
C LEU A 226 5.67 -9.37 -14.23
N ALA A 227 4.60 -8.89 -13.58
CA ALA A 227 3.64 -7.97 -14.18
C ALA A 227 3.72 -6.59 -13.53
N ASP A 228 3.67 -5.51 -14.32
CA ASP A 228 3.62 -4.13 -13.85
C ASP A 228 2.49 -3.36 -14.56
N ALA A 229 1.83 -2.46 -13.83
CA ALA A 229 0.84 -1.56 -14.40
C ALA A 229 1.47 -0.46 -15.29
N ALA A 230 2.72 -0.10 -15.03
CA ALA A 230 3.47 0.87 -15.79
C ALA A 230 3.84 0.32 -17.19
N PRO A 231 3.80 1.15 -18.24
CA PRO A 231 4.32 0.81 -19.57
C PRO A 231 5.85 0.72 -19.60
N ASP A 232 6.39 0.22 -20.72
CA ASP A 232 7.85 0.26 -21.00
C ASP A 232 8.40 1.66 -20.84
N GLY A 233 9.49 1.73 -20.09
CA GLY A 233 10.20 2.93 -19.74
C GLY A 233 9.62 3.67 -18.55
N HIS A 234 8.49 3.24 -17.98
CA HIS A 234 7.90 3.78 -16.75
C HIS A 234 7.96 2.81 -15.56
N GLU A 235 8.38 1.56 -15.78
CA GLU A 235 8.57 0.58 -14.73
C GLU A 235 9.72 0.96 -13.78
N GLY A 236 9.74 0.35 -12.58
CA GLY A 236 10.66 0.69 -11.50
C GLY A 236 10.00 1.38 -10.29
N GLY A 237 8.75 1.82 -10.40
CA GLY A 237 8.01 2.46 -9.30
C GLY A 237 8.77 3.62 -8.66
N ASN A 238 8.72 3.77 -7.33
CA ASN A 238 9.55 4.77 -6.64
C ASN A 238 11.05 4.47 -6.71
N THR A 239 11.46 3.22 -6.94
CA THR A 239 12.88 2.83 -6.96
C THR A 239 13.67 3.61 -7.99
N ARG A 240 13.12 3.87 -9.19
CA ARG A 240 13.83 4.65 -10.23
C ARG A 240 13.99 6.13 -9.89
N TYR A 241 13.12 6.69 -9.03
CA TYR A 241 13.14 8.10 -8.62
C TYR A 241 13.93 8.31 -7.32
N ALA A 242 14.22 7.24 -6.57
CA ALA A 242 14.96 7.32 -5.32
C ALA A 242 16.41 7.84 -5.50
N GLY A 243 17.05 8.21 -4.40
CA GLY A 243 18.47 8.59 -4.37
C GLY A 243 19.45 7.50 -4.83
N GLN A 244 19.00 6.24 -4.96
CA GLN A 244 19.84 5.06 -5.27
C GLN A 244 20.84 4.69 -4.16
N VAL A 245 20.62 5.21 -2.95
CA VAL A 245 21.39 4.93 -1.74
C VAL A 245 20.66 3.86 -0.90
N VAL A 246 21.36 2.80 -0.52
CA VAL A 246 20.78 1.69 0.26
C VAL A 246 21.32 1.74 1.67
N LEU A 247 20.45 1.65 2.68
CA LEU A 247 20.86 1.65 4.07
C LEU A 247 21.68 0.40 4.43
N THR A 248 22.79 0.63 5.13
CA THR A 248 23.74 -0.38 5.60
C THR A 248 24.14 -0.11 7.04
N GLY A 249 24.62 -1.15 7.74
CA GLY A 249 24.99 -1.06 9.14
C GLY A 249 26.26 -1.85 9.41
N HIS A 250 27.15 -1.31 10.23
CA HIS A 250 28.43 -1.95 10.53
C HIS A 250 28.43 -2.76 11.83
N ASP A 251 27.38 -2.62 12.65
CA ASP A 251 27.18 -3.37 13.90
C ASP A 251 25.69 -3.67 14.11
N TYR A 252 25.36 -4.96 14.27
CA TYR A 252 23.97 -5.41 14.42
C TYR A 252 23.29 -4.88 15.69
N ASN A 253 23.96 -4.89 16.84
CA ASN A 253 23.34 -4.48 18.11
C ASN A 253 23.10 -2.97 18.13
N LYS A 254 24.08 -2.19 17.65
CA LYS A 254 23.95 -0.73 17.52
C LYS A 254 22.86 -0.36 16.52
N THR A 255 22.84 -0.99 15.35
CA THR A 255 21.79 -0.76 14.34
C THR A 255 20.41 -1.12 14.89
N LYS A 256 20.28 -2.21 15.66
CA LYS A 256 19.01 -2.57 16.31
C LYS A 256 18.59 -1.52 17.35
N ALA A 257 19.52 -1.02 18.17
CA ALA A 257 19.23 0.04 19.13
C ALA A 257 18.78 1.34 18.46
N TYR A 258 19.39 1.69 17.33
CA TYR A 258 19.02 2.85 16.51
C TYR A 258 17.57 2.73 15.99
N PHE A 259 17.22 1.61 15.36
CA PHE A 259 15.87 1.40 14.83
C PHE A 259 14.79 1.36 15.89
N LYS A 260 15.06 0.80 17.07
CA LYS A 260 14.11 0.83 18.19
C LYS A 260 13.74 2.26 18.60
N GLN A 261 14.66 3.22 18.47
CA GLN A 261 14.39 4.62 18.74
C GLN A 261 13.60 5.28 17.61
N LEU A 262 13.90 4.95 16.34
CA LEU A 262 13.14 5.46 15.18
C LEU A 262 11.65 5.10 15.23
N PHE A 263 11.30 3.90 15.72
CA PHE A 263 9.90 3.49 15.86
C PHE A 263 9.15 4.25 16.98
N GLY A 264 9.89 4.90 17.88
CA GLY A 264 9.31 5.60 19.02
C GLY A 264 8.45 4.68 19.88
N SER A 265 7.16 5.00 19.99
CA SER A 265 6.18 4.22 20.76
C SER A 265 5.44 3.16 19.94
N ILE A 266 5.80 2.95 18.67
CA ILE A 266 5.14 1.95 17.84
C ILE A 266 5.76 0.58 18.07
N ASP A 267 4.92 -0.39 18.47
CA ASP A 267 5.35 -1.77 18.66
C ASP A 267 5.64 -2.44 17.31
N ILE A 268 6.84 -2.99 17.18
CA ILE A 268 7.29 -3.75 16.03
C ILE A 268 7.64 -5.17 16.47
N ASP A 269 7.24 -6.15 15.67
CA ASP A 269 7.61 -7.54 15.90
C ASP A 269 9.14 -7.70 15.88
N GLU A 270 9.69 -8.29 16.96
CA GLU A 270 11.13 -8.42 17.15
C GLU A 270 11.79 -9.33 16.11
N GLU A 271 11.08 -10.34 15.58
CA GLU A 271 11.62 -11.24 14.57
C GLU A 271 11.75 -10.53 13.21
N ILE A 272 10.76 -9.71 12.86
CA ILE A 272 10.80 -8.85 11.67
C ILE A 272 11.95 -7.84 11.79
N LEU A 273 12.05 -7.15 12.93
CA LEU A 273 13.13 -6.20 13.18
C LEU A 273 14.50 -6.87 13.08
N ASP A 274 14.66 -8.04 13.68
CA ASP A 274 15.90 -8.80 13.61
C ASP A 274 16.25 -9.21 12.18
N THR A 275 15.26 -9.62 11.41
CA THR A 275 15.44 -9.97 9.99
C THR A 275 15.90 -8.76 9.19
N TYR A 276 15.29 -7.61 9.40
CA TYR A 276 15.64 -6.37 8.73
C TYR A 276 17.05 -5.89 9.10
N VAL A 277 17.39 -5.84 10.39
CA VAL A 277 18.71 -5.38 10.85
C VAL A 277 19.82 -6.35 10.43
N LYS A 278 19.59 -7.67 10.46
CA LYS A 278 20.54 -8.65 9.91
C LYS A 278 20.76 -8.43 8.41
N GLY A 279 19.70 -8.11 7.67
CA GLY A 279 19.79 -7.79 6.25
C GLY A 279 20.61 -6.53 5.99
N ILE A 280 20.36 -5.45 6.75
CA ILE A 280 21.13 -4.19 6.69
C ILE A 280 22.61 -4.45 6.95
N SER A 281 22.95 -5.23 7.98
CA SER A 281 24.35 -5.53 8.32
C SER A 281 25.07 -6.38 7.27
N ASN A 282 24.32 -7.15 6.48
CA ASN A 282 24.88 -8.01 5.42
C ASN A 282 24.83 -7.37 4.03
N MET A 283 24.31 -6.15 3.91
CA MET A 283 24.04 -5.50 2.62
C MET A 283 25.30 -5.30 1.76
N PRO A 284 26.49 -4.94 2.30
CA PRO A 284 27.70 -4.85 1.46
C PRO A 284 28.05 -6.19 0.78
N ALA A 285 27.84 -7.32 1.46
CA ALA A 285 28.02 -8.64 0.86
C ALA A 285 26.95 -8.94 -0.18
N TYR A 286 25.70 -8.50 0.04
CA TYR A 286 24.62 -8.62 -0.92
C TYR A 286 24.96 -7.95 -2.26
N PHE A 287 25.54 -6.74 -2.23
CA PHE A 287 25.95 -6.02 -3.44
C PHE A 287 26.98 -6.82 -4.26
N LYS A 288 28.03 -7.33 -3.61
CA LYS A 288 29.07 -8.14 -4.27
C LYS A 288 28.50 -9.44 -4.82
N GLN A 289 27.76 -10.18 -4.00
CA GLN A 289 27.29 -11.53 -4.34
C GLN A 289 26.16 -11.52 -5.36
N TYR A 290 25.20 -10.61 -5.20
CA TYR A 290 23.94 -10.67 -5.93
C TYR A 290 23.80 -9.56 -6.97
N LEU A 291 24.42 -8.40 -6.79
CA LEU A 291 24.33 -7.31 -7.76
C LEU A 291 25.54 -7.22 -8.70
N GLU A 292 26.54 -8.10 -8.52
CA GLU A 292 27.77 -8.12 -9.33
C GLU A 292 28.56 -6.81 -9.23
N ILE A 293 28.47 -6.12 -8.09
CA ILE A 293 29.21 -4.88 -7.82
C ILE A 293 30.47 -5.23 -7.04
N GLU A 294 31.63 -5.23 -7.70
CA GLU A 294 32.90 -5.62 -7.07
C GLU A 294 33.26 -4.72 -5.88
N GLU A 295 33.10 -3.40 -6.05
CA GLU A 295 33.41 -2.39 -5.04
C GLU A 295 32.21 -1.47 -4.78
N PRO A 296 31.25 -1.91 -3.94
CA PRO A 296 30.15 -1.06 -3.52
C PRO A 296 30.71 0.12 -2.70
N VAL A 297 30.15 1.30 -2.92
CA VAL A 297 30.69 2.54 -2.36
C VAL A 297 29.97 2.88 -1.06
N SER A 298 30.74 3.03 0.02
CA SER A 298 30.22 3.58 1.28
C SER A 298 30.06 5.09 1.14
N TYR A 299 28.84 5.54 1.33
CA TYR A 299 28.46 6.93 1.21
C TYR A 299 29.17 7.80 2.26
N ASN A 300 29.19 7.35 3.52
CA ASN A 300 29.84 8.10 4.59
C ASN A 300 31.36 8.26 4.36
N LYS A 301 32.01 7.30 3.69
CA LYS A 301 33.45 7.39 3.42
C LYS A 301 33.81 8.33 2.27
N VAL A 302 32.93 8.49 1.30
CA VAL A 302 33.22 9.23 0.06
C VAL A 302 32.61 10.63 0.07
N HIS A 303 31.40 10.78 0.60
CA HIS A 303 30.61 12.01 0.47
C HIS A 303 30.44 12.79 1.77
N ARG A 304 30.75 12.20 2.93
CA ARG A 304 30.63 12.90 4.22
C ARG A 304 31.89 13.71 4.48
N ASP A 305 31.73 15.02 4.57
CA ASP A 305 32.81 15.96 4.88
C ASP A 305 32.41 16.80 6.11
N PRO A 306 33.00 16.57 7.29
CA PRO A 306 32.63 17.28 8.51
C PRO A 306 32.84 18.81 8.44
N ASP A 307 33.63 19.30 7.49
CA ASP A 307 33.90 20.73 7.30
C ASP A 307 32.95 21.40 6.27
N PHE A 308 32.02 20.63 5.68
CA PHE A 308 31.11 21.10 4.64
C PHE A 308 29.63 20.83 4.98
N GLU A 309 28.81 21.86 5.18
CA GLU A 309 27.34 21.72 5.35
C GLU A 309 26.64 21.43 4.00
N ALA A 310 27.00 20.34 3.34
CA ALA A 310 26.31 19.88 2.14
C ALA A 310 25.15 18.93 2.51
N PHE A 311 24.16 18.86 1.61
CA PHE A 311 23.14 17.81 1.50
C PHE A 311 23.66 16.40 1.84
N ALA A 312 24.93 16.13 1.53
CA ALA A 312 25.56 14.86 1.80
C ALA A 312 25.72 14.50 3.29
N ASN A 313 25.88 15.46 4.19
CA ASN A 313 26.06 15.14 5.60
C ASN A 313 24.75 14.80 6.33
N GLY A 314 23.59 15.20 5.79
CA GLY A 314 22.28 15.01 6.42
C GLY A 314 21.62 13.66 6.16
N LEU A 315 22.10 12.89 5.16
CA LEU A 315 21.45 11.65 4.75
C LEU A 315 21.78 10.43 5.63
N SER A 316 22.88 10.45 6.39
CA SER A 316 23.30 9.28 7.18
C SER A 316 24.30 9.57 8.32
N PRO A 317 24.01 9.15 9.57
CA PRO A 317 22.66 8.84 10.06
C PRO A 317 21.81 10.10 10.03
N GLU A 318 20.54 9.94 9.72
CA GLU A 318 19.60 11.05 9.70
C GLU A 318 19.24 11.53 11.11
N TYR A 319 19.35 10.63 12.10
CA TYR A 319 19.13 10.90 13.52
C TYR A 319 20.41 10.67 14.34
N PRO A 320 21.44 11.53 14.20
CA PRO A 320 22.74 11.33 14.84
C PRO A 320 22.67 11.31 16.37
N GLU A 321 21.64 11.90 16.97
CA GLU A 321 21.43 11.92 18.42
C GLU A 321 21.02 10.57 19.03
N PHE A 322 20.58 9.59 18.23
CA PHE A 322 20.13 8.30 18.72
C PHE A 322 21.28 7.32 18.98
N ASP A 323 21.13 6.50 20.02
CA ASP A 323 22.11 5.45 20.33
C ASP A 323 22.31 4.49 19.15
N GLY A 324 23.56 4.22 18.80
CA GLY A 324 23.93 3.34 17.70
C GLY A 324 23.93 3.98 16.31
N SER A 325 23.65 5.29 16.21
CA SER A 325 23.70 6.05 14.95
C SER A 325 25.08 6.00 14.27
N ASP A 326 26.16 5.82 15.04
CA ASP A 326 27.53 5.68 14.56
C ASP A 326 27.79 4.40 13.75
N ALA A 327 26.88 3.42 13.81
CA ALA A 327 26.95 2.20 13.01
C ALA A 327 26.25 2.34 11.64
N ILE A 328 25.49 3.42 11.41
CA ILE A 328 24.65 3.60 10.22
C ILE A 328 25.42 4.23 9.06
N ASP A 329 25.26 3.66 7.88
CA ASP A 329 25.89 4.11 6.64
C ASP A 329 24.96 3.86 5.44
N LEU A 330 25.25 4.47 4.30
CA LEU A 330 24.57 4.17 3.04
C LEU A 330 25.56 3.55 2.07
N THR A 331 25.05 2.74 1.15
CA THR A 331 25.84 2.10 0.10
C THR A 331 25.21 2.33 -1.26
N THR A 332 26.03 2.71 -2.24
CA THR A 332 25.66 2.88 -3.65
C THR A 332 26.38 1.87 -4.53
N VAL A 333 25.83 1.64 -5.73
CA VAL A 333 26.43 0.70 -6.70
C VAL A 333 27.65 1.29 -7.42
N HIS A 334 27.86 2.61 -7.34
CA HIS A 334 29.03 3.35 -7.82
C HIS A 334 29.14 4.70 -7.06
N ASP A 335 30.19 5.49 -7.35
CA ASP A 335 30.40 6.84 -6.80
C ASP A 335 29.43 7.87 -7.42
N GLY A 336 28.15 7.75 -7.07
CA GLY A 336 27.08 8.65 -7.51
C GLY A 336 25.70 8.23 -7.03
N TYR A 337 24.74 9.15 -7.15
CA TYR A 337 23.37 9.04 -6.65
C TYR A 337 22.39 9.87 -7.52
N PHE A 338 21.08 9.66 -7.39
CA PHE A 338 20.00 10.23 -8.24
C PHE A 338 20.15 9.98 -9.76
N ASP A 339 20.61 8.80 -10.15
CA ASP A 339 20.86 8.46 -11.56
C ASP A 339 20.23 7.13 -12.03
N ALA A 340 19.34 6.58 -11.19
CA ALA A 340 18.68 5.30 -11.37
C ALA A 340 19.63 4.08 -11.49
N SER A 341 20.89 4.18 -11.05
CA SER A 341 21.88 3.11 -11.21
C SER A 341 21.53 1.81 -10.48
N LEU A 342 21.02 1.86 -9.24
CA LEU A 342 20.54 0.68 -8.53
C LEU A 342 19.36 0.05 -9.26
N TRP A 343 18.37 0.86 -9.65
CA TRP A 343 17.23 0.39 -10.44
C TRP A 343 17.67 -0.32 -11.72
N LYS A 344 18.56 0.29 -12.52
CA LYS A 344 19.11 -0.31 -13.74
C LYS A 344 19.81 -1.63 -13.47
N THR A 345 20.56 -1.73 -12.39
CA THR A 345 21.24 -2.96 -11.96
C THR A 345 20.23 -4.07 -11.65
N LEU A 346 19.15 -3.75 -10.93
CA LEU A 346 18.08 -4.70 -10.62
C LEU A 346 17.31 -5.13 -11.86
N ARG A 347 16.94 -4.18 -12.74
CA ARG A 347 16.30 -4.45 -14.03
C ARG A 347 17.16 -5.35 -14.92
N ALA A 348 18.49 -5.13 -14.94
CA ALA A 348 19.43 -5.98 -15.66
C ALA A 348 19.44 -7.42 -15.13
N GLN A 349 19.33 -7.62 -13.81
CA GLN A 349 19.25 -8.96 -13.23
C GLN A 349 17.98 -9.72 -13.69
N VAL A 350 16.86 -9.03 -13.88
CA VAL A 350 15.65 -9.67 -14.45
C VAL A 350 15.84 -10.01 -15.93
N THR A 351 16.25 -9.03 -16.74
CA THR A 351 16.37 -9.17 -18.20
C THR A 351 17.46 -10.14 -18.65
N LYS A 352 18.46 -10.45 -17.80
CA LYS A 352 19.43 -11.54 -17.99
C LYS A 352 18.80 -12.94 -17.93
N ARG A 353 17.54 -13.08 -17.50
CA ARG A 353 16.85 -14.37 -17.27
C ARG A 353 15.62 -14.56 -18.18
N PRO A 354 15.70 -14.29 -19.50
CA PRO A 354 14.53 -14.26 -20.38
C PRO A 354 13.84 -15.62 -20.55
N LYS A 355 14.51 -16.72 -20.18
CA LYS A 355 13.93 -18.07 -20.22
C LYS A 355 13.06 -18.35 -18.98
N GLN A 356 13.41 -17.78 -17.84
CA GLN A 356 12.76 -18.03 -16.55
C GLN A 356 11.77 -16.95 -16.16
N ILE A 357 11.94 -15.71 -16.63
CA ILE A 357 11.09 -14.59 -16.26
C ILE A 357 10.42 -14.02 -17.51
N ASP A 358 9.08 -14.09 -17.54
CA ASP A 358 8.27 -13.37 -18.50
C ASP A 358 7.85 -12.03 -17.89
N ILE A 359 7.97 -10.94 -18.65
CA ILE A 359 7.71 -9.58 -18.18
C ILE A 359 6.50 -9.02 -18.94
N TRP A 360 5.48 -8.60 -18.20
CA TRP A 360 4.28 -7.96 -18.73
C TRP A 360 4.13 -6.55 -18.16
N LEU A 361 4.31 -5.55 -19.01
CA LEU A 361 4.11 -4.14 -18.73
C LEU A 361 2.71 -3.71 -19.17
N SER A 362 2.25 -2.53 -18.73
CA SER A 362 0.86 -2.08 -18.96
C SER A 362 -0.19 -3.13 -18.59
N SER A 363 0.09 -3.90 -17.53
CA SER A 363 -0.65 -5.09 -17.15
C SER A 363 -1.09 -5.06 -15.69
N PRO A 364 -1.99 -4.15 -15.30
CA PRO A 364 -2.39 -4.00 -13.91
C PRO A 364 -3.13 -5.24 -13.41
N ALA A 365 -2.68 -5.78 -12.27
CA ALA A 365 -3.42 -6.78 -11.52
C ALA A 365 -4.65 -6.17 -10.86
N LYS A 366 -5.75 -6.93 -10.81
CA LYS A 366 -7.06 -6.46 -10.33
C LYS A 366 -7.55 -7.22 -9.10
N HIS A 367 -7.37 -8.54 -9.07
CA HIS A 367 -7.89 -9.39 -8.00
C HIS A 367 -6.93 -10.54 -7.68
N LEU A 368 -6.88 -10.93 -6.40
CA LEU A 368 -6.32 -12.21 -5.98
C LEU A 368 -7.36 -13.31 -6.16
N ILE A 369 -6.93 -14.47 -6.66
CA ILE A 369 -7.82 -15.63 -6.81
C ILE A 369 -7.54 -16.58 -5.65
N GLN A 370 -8.35 -16.46 -4.60
CA GLN A 370 -8.26 -17.29 -3.40
C GLN A 370 -9.19 -18.51 -3.48
N ASN A 371 -8.71 -19.65 -3.00
CA ASN A 371 -9.53 -20.80 -2.71
C ASN A 371 -10.30 -20.57 -1.40
N THR A 372 -11.62 -20.43 -1.49
CA THR A 372 -12.47 -20.11 -0.33
C THR A 372 -12.56 -21.23 0.72
N ASP A 373 -12.17 -22.46 0.36
CA ASP A 373 -12.20 -23.60 1.28
C ASP A 373 -10.88 -23.73 2.05
N THR A 374 -9.74 -23.39 1.43
CA THR A 374 -8.40 -23.56 2.02
C THR A 374 -7.69 -22.26 2.38
N GLY A 375 -8.17 -21.11 1.89
CA GLY A 375 -7.50 -19.81 2.01
C GLY A 375 -6.29 -19.62 1.10
N VAL A 376 -5.90 -20.63 0.32
CA VAL A 376 -4.73 -20.58 -0.57
C VAL A 376 -4.95 -19.60 -1.71
N ILE A 377 -3.95 -18.76 -2.00
CA ILE A 377 -3.91 -17.95 -3.22
C ILE A 377 -3.46 -18.82 -4.41
N GLU A 378 -4.36 -19.07 -5.35
CA GLU A 378 -4.14 -19.94 -6.52
C GLU A 378 -3.67 -19.16 -7.76
N GLY A 379 -3.74 -17.83 -7.73
CA GLY A 379 -3.39 -16.98 -8.85
C GLY A 379 -3.92 -15.57 -8.73
N VAL A 380 -3.91 -14.86 -9.86
CA VAL A 380 -4.26 -13.45 -9.97
C VAL A 380 -5.06 -13.19 -11.23
N GLN A 381 -5.94 -12.18 -11.21
CA GLN A 381 -6.53 -11.62 -12.41
C GLN A 381 -5.75 -10.38 -12.85
N ILE A 382 -5.33 -10.35 -14.11
CA ILE A 382 -4.54 -9.27 -14.71
C ILE A 382 -5.29 -8.74 -15.94
N GLU A 383 -5.31 -7.43 -16.10
CA GLU A 383 -5.72 -6.79 -17.36
C GLU A 383 -4.53 -6.76 -18.31
N ARG A 384 -4.61 -7.44 -19.47
CA ARG A 384 -3.53 -7.51 -20.47
C ARG A 384 -4.12 -7.24 -21.85
N ASN A 385 -3.55 -6.28 -22.59
CA ASN A 385 -4.04 -5.90 -23.94
C ASN A 385 -5.55 -5.62 -23.99
N GLY A 386 -6.09 -4.97 -22.93
CA GLY A 386 -7.51 -4.67 -22.79
C GLY A 386 -8.41 -5.87 -22.45
N GLN A 387 -7.84 -7.00 -22.04
CA GLN A 387 -8.57 -8.21 -21.64
C GLN A 387 -8.26 -8.60 -20.19
N LEU A 388 -9.29 -8.94 -19.41
CA LEU A 388 -9.09 -9.54 -18.09
C LEU A 388 -8.79 -11.04 -18.24
N VAL A 389 -7.64 -11.45 -17.72
CA VAL A 389 -7.16 -12.83 -17.79
C VAL A 389 -6.76 -13.34 -16.42
N ASN A 390 -7.08 -14.60 -16.12
CA ASN A 390 -6.68 -15.24 -14.88
C ASN A 390 -5.36 -15.99 -15.11
N ILE A 391 -4.36 -15.69 -14.29
CA ILE A 391 -3.04 -16.33 -14.32
C ILE A 391 -2.84 -17.14 -13.06
N GLN A 392 -2.56 -18.44 -13.24
CA GLN A 392 -2.34 -19.36 -12.15
C GLN A 392 -0.93 -19.17 -11.58
N ALA A 393 -0.82 -19.18 -10.25
CA ALA A 393 0.43 -19.25 -9.52
C ALA A 393 0.47 -20.59 -8.76
N ARG A 394 1.43 -21.47 -9.08
CA ARG A 394 1.48 -22.81 -8.48
C ARG A 394 2.02 -22.84 -7.05
N ASN A 395 2.97 -21.95 -6.75
CA ASN A 395 3.70 -21.94 -5.49
C ASN A 395 3.45 -20.66 -4.67
N GLY A 396 3.23 -19.53 -5.34
CA GLY A 396 2.81 -18.31 -4.65
C GLY A 396 2.78 -17.03 -5.47
N VAL A 397 2.18 -16.01 -4.87
CA VAL A 397 2.07 -14.65 -5.40
C VAL A 397 2.87 -13.71 -4.50
N VAL A 398 3.71 -12.87 -5.10
CA VAL A 398 4.47 -11.82 -4.40
C VAL A 398 3.86 -10.45 -4.73
N MET A 399 3.28 -9.80 -3.73
CA MET A 399 2.74 -8.44 -3.79
C MET A 399 3.88 -7.43 -3.63
N ALA A 400 4.35 -6.86 -4.74
CA ALA A 400 5.44 -5.89 -4.84
C ALA A 400 4.96 -4.53 -5.40
N MET A 401 3.73 -4.16 -5.04
CA MET A 401 2.92 -3.15 -5.74
C MET A 401 3.07 -1.71 -5.22
N GLY A 402 4.14 -1.42 -4.47
CA GLY A 402 4.37 -0.08 -3.90
C GLY A 402 3.33 0.32 -2.86
N GLY A 403 3.23 1.62 -2.61
CA GLY A 403 2.29 2.21 -1.67
C GLY A 403 1.00 2.72 -2.33
N PHE A 404 0.41 3.75 -1.73
CA PHE A 404 -0.84 4.37 -2.16
C PHE A 404 -0.75 5.89 -2.30
N GLU A 405 0.45 6.40 -2.54
CA GLU A 405 0.77 7.82 -2.58
C GLU A 405 -0.05 8.60 -3.60
N ASN A 406 -0.39 7.96 -4.72
CA ASN A 406 -1.21 8.57 -5.78
C ASN A 406 -2.68 8.16 -5.69
N ASN A 407 -3.18 7.90 -4.47
CA ASN A 407 -4.59 7.62 -4.21
C ASN A 407 -5.19 8.65 -3.23
N PRO A 408 -5.92 9.66 -3.73
CA PRO A 408 -6.51 10.71 -2.89
C PRO A 408 -7.47 10.19 -1.82
N GLU A 409 -8.24 9.15 -2.12
CA GLU A 409 -9.18 8.55 -1.16
C GLU A 409 -8.41 7.91 0.01
N TYR A 410 -7.33 7.20 -0.27
CA TYR A 410 -6.54 6.53 0.76
C TYR A 410 -5.69 7.52 1.56
N ILE A 411 -5.20 8.61 0.96
CA ILE A 411 -4.60 9.72 1.70
C ILE A 411 -5.59 10.25 2.74
N GLN A 412 -6.84 10.53 2.36
CA GLN A 412 -7.83 11.07 3.27
C GLN A 412 -8.26 10.05 4.34
N ASN A 413 -8.50 8.79 3.95
CA ASN A 413 -9.05 7.79 4.85
C ASN A 413 -8.00 7.14 5.77
N PHE A 414 -6.76 6.94 5.32
CA PHE A 414 -5.71 6.27 6.08
C PHE A 414 -4.71 7.22 6.73
N ILE A 415 -4.23 8.22 6.00
CA ILE A 415 -3.29 9.21 6.56
C ILE A 415 -4.04 10.28 7.35
N GLY A 416 -5.23 10.68 6.88
CA GLY A 416 -6.07 11.67 7.55
C GLY A 416 -5.70 13.12 7.21
N VAL A 417 -5.16 13.35 6.01
CA VAL A 417 -4.78 14.69 5.52
C VAL A 417 -5.52 14.99 4.20
N PRO A 418 -5.75 16.27 3.85
CA PRO A 418 -6.64 16.61 2.74
C PRO A 418 -6.07 16.23 1.37
N LYS A 419 -4.79 16.52 1.15
CA LYS A 419 -4.04 16.20 -0.06
C LYS A 419 -2.54 16.19 0.23
N LEU A 420 -1.81 15.47 -0.61
CA LEU A 420 -0.35 15.46 -0.64
C LEU A 420 0.09 15.45 -2.11
N LYS A 421 1.28 15.97 -2.40
CA LYS A 421 1.84 15.99 -3.74
C LYS A 421 2.89 14.89 -3.90
N VAL A 422 2.59 13.90 -4.73
CA VAL A 422 3.52 12.79 -5.01
C VAL A 422 4.74 13.30 -5.75
N ILE A 423 5.94 13.03 -5.24
CA ILE A 423 7.23 13.33 -5.91
C ILE A 423 7.89 12.06 -6.49
N GLY A 424 7.27 10.90 -6.30
CA GLY A 424 7.68 9.60 -6.82
C GLY A 424 6.96 9.19 -8.11
N THR A 425 6.62 7.91 -8.19
CA THR A 425 5.83 7.35 -9.30
C THR A 425 4.33 7.69 -9.17
N LEU A 426 3.67 7.95 -10.29
CA LEU A 426 2.21 8.11 -10.33
C LEU A 426 1.46 6.77 -10.45
N TYR A 427 2.16 5.64 -10.49
CA TYR A 427 1.56 4.31 -10.61
C TYR A 427 1.22 3.67 -9.25
N ASN A 428 1.69 4.23 -8.13
CA ASN A 428 1.33 3.75 -6.78
C ASN A 428 -0.08 4.24 -6.39
N LYS A 429 -1.10 3.49 -6.82
CA LYS A 429 -2.52 3.84 -6.61
C LYS A 429 -3.18 3.05 -5.48
N GLY A 430 -2.42 2.22 -4.76
CA GLY A 430 -2.97 1.38 -3.68
C GLY A 430 -3.76 0.17 -4.15
N ASP A 431 -3.69 -0.24 -5.42
CA ASP A 431 -4.41 -1.42 -5.95
C ASP A 431 -4.12 -2.69 -5.11
N GLY A 432 -2.87 -2.83 -4.64
CA GLY A 432 -2.46 -3.92 -3.76
C GLY A 432 -3.20 -3.94 -2.42
N ILE A 433 -3.59 -2.77 -1.87
CA ILE A 433 -4.36 -2.68 -0.62
C ILE A 433 -5.75 -3.26 -0.84
N SER A 434 -6.44 -2.86 -1.90
CA SER A 434 -7.76 -3.42 -2.23
C SER A 434 -7.68 -4.94 -2.39
N MET A 435 -6.70 -5.42 -3.17
CA MET A 435 -6.47 -6.85 -3.38
C MET A 435 -6.16 -7.62 -2.10
N ALA A 436 -5.36 -7.05 -1.18
CA ALA A 436 -5.05 -7.69 0.09
C ALA A 436 -6.27 -7.69 1.05
N GLN A 437 -7.08 -6.63 1.02
CA GLN A 437 -8.32 -6.55 1.78
C GLN A 437 -9.33 -7.62 1.34
N GLU A 438 -9.44 -7.90 0.03
CA GLU A 438 -10.31 -8.94 -0.54
C GLU A 438 -10.07 -10.33 0.06
N VAL A 439 -8.83 -10.62 0.48
CA VAL A 439 -8.41 -11.92 1.02
C VAL A 439 -8.23 -11.90 2.54
N GLY A 440 -8.70 -10.85 3.21
CA GLY A 440 -8.71 -10.75 4.68
C GLY A 440 -7.36 -10.39 5.31
N ALA A 441 -6.44 -9.78 4.55
CA ALA A 441 -5.14 -9.36 5.08
C ALA A 441 -5.30 -8.32 6.19
N LYS A 442 -4.44 -8.44 7.20
CA LYS A 442 -4.27 -7.44 8.24
C LYS A 442 -3.37 -6.31 7.74
N PHE A 443 -3.69 -5.08 8.11
CA PHE A 443 -2.89 -3.91 7.77
C PHE A 443 -2.15 -3.33 8.98
N TRP A 444 -1.03 -2.65 8.68
CA TRP A 444 -0.22 -1.91 9.65
C TRP A 444 0.29 -0.61 9.04
N HIS A 445 0.70 0.33 9.90
CA HIS A 445 1.39 1.58 9.56
C HIS A 445 0.68 2.48 8.53
N MET A 446 -0.65 2.35 8.41
CA MET A 446 -1.45 3.03 7.38
C MET A 446 -1.38 4.56 7.42
N LYS A 447 -1.04 5.15 8.57
CA LYS A 447 -0.88 6.61 8.73
C LYS A 447 0.53 7.11 8.36
N SER A 448 1.50 6.21 8.31
CA SER A 448 2.91 6.56 8.24
C SER A 448 3.31 6.83 6.78
N PHE A 449 3.92 7.97 6.53
CA PHE A 449 4.41 8.40 5.22
C PHE A 449 5.67 9.25 5.39
N GLU A 450 6.49 9.28 4.36
CA GLU A 450 7.69 10.10 4.34
C GLU A 450 7.53 11.23 3.34
N GLY A 451 8.00 12.41 3.76
CA GLY A 451 8.06 13.59 2.93
C GLY A 451 9.45 13.80 2.34
N TYR A 452 9.57 14.67 1.34
CA TYR A 452 10.85 15.24 0.96
C TYR A 452 10.67 16.49 0.11
N GLY A 453 11.56 17.46 0.26
CA GLY A 453 11.48 18.72 -0.46
C GLY A 453 12.38 19.74 0.20
N PHE A 454 12.11 21.03 -0.04
CA PHE A 454 12.77 22.07 0.76
C PHE A 454 12.11 22.18 2.14
N ASN A 455 12.89 22.64 3.12
CA ASN A 455 12.54 22.66 4.55
C ASN A 455 12.12 21.25 5.05
N THR A 456 10.86 21.09 5.44
CA THR A 456 10.30 19.91 6.12
C THR A 456 9.28 19.14 5.28
N SER A 457 9.43 19.17 3.94
CA SER A 457 8.60 18.48 2.91
C SER A 457 7.72 19.38 2.06
N PHE A 458 8.24 20.53 1.60
CA PHE A 458 7.51 21.37 0.66
C PHE A 458 8.03 21.23 -0.77
N THR A 459 7.08 21.32 -1.71
CA THR A 459 7.32 21.59 -3.13
C THR A 459 6.42 22.74 -3.55
N PHE A 460 6.68 23.31 -4.72
CA PHE A 460 5.77 24.32 -5.29
C PHE A 460 4.55 23.62 -5.89
N GLU A 461 3.38 24.21 -5.66
CA GLU A 461 2.13 23.67 -6.20
C GLU A 461 2.18 23.67 -7.74
N ASN A 462 1.68 22.58 -8.32
CA ASN A 462 1.58 22.37 -9.76
C ASN A 462 0.32 21.55 -10.06
N PRO A 463 -0.10 21.40 -11.34
CA PRO A 463 -1.31 20.65 -11.69
C PRO A 463 -1.36 19.26 -11.04
N GLU A 464 -2.56 18.79 -10.72
CA GLU A 464 -2.79 17.57 -9.93
C GLU A 464 -2.25 16.31 -10.62
N GLU A 465 -2.37 16.27 -11.96
CA GLU A 465 -1.89 15.18 -12.80
C GLU A 465 -0.35 15.09 -12.91
N GLN A 466 0.37 16.07 -12.35
CA GLN A 466 1.83 16.13 -12.40
C GLN A 466 2.44 15.77 -11.04
N ARG A 467 3.55 15.03 -11.07
CA ARG A 467 4.42 14.86 -9.90
C ARG A 467 4.91 16.21 -9.40
N GLY A 468 5.09 16.35 -8.09
CA GLY A 468 5.78 17.49 -7.50
C GLY A 468 7.23 17.54 -7.99
N LYS A 469 7.76 18.75 -8.19
CA LYS A 469 9.16 18.89 -8.63
C LYS A 469 10.08 18.72 -7.43
N PHE A 470 11.07 17.86 -7.59
CA PHE A 470 12.05 17.58 -6.55
C PHE A 470 13.17 18.63 -6.56
N ILE A 471 13.34 19.36 -5.45
CA ILE A 471 14.31 20.45 -5.34
C ILE A 471 15.43 20.02 -4.40
N LEU A 472 16.57 19.61 -4.98
CA LEU A 472 17.75 19.11 -4.25
C LEU A 472 18.75 20.21 -3.85
N ALA A 473 18.80 21.29 -4.62
CA ALA A 473 19.76 22.36 -4.37
C ALA A 473 19.31 23.17 -3.14
N ALA A 474 20.23 23.40 -2.21
CA ALA A 474 20.00 24.32 -1.11
C ALA A 474 19.54 25.68 -1.66
N TRP A 475 18.46 26.21 -1.07
CA TRP A 475 17.91 27.51 -1.46
C TRP A 475 17.67 28.37 -0.21
N PRO A 476 18.74 28.85 0.44
CA PRO A 476 18.66 29.55 1.73
C PRO A 476 17.77 30.80 1.70
N GLU A 477 17.60 31.44 0.54
CA GLU A 477 16.70 32.56 0.36
C GLU A 477 15.21 32.20 0.55
N LEU A 478 14.85 30.91 0.60
CA LEU A 478 13.50 30.49 0.98
C LEU A 478 13.32 30.27 2.49
N SER A 479 14.41 30.33 3.27
CA SER A 479 14.42 30.10 4.72
C SER A 479 15.02 31.25 5.54
N HIS A 480 15.64 32.25 4.89
CA HIS A 480 16.30 33.38 5.53
C HIS A 480 15.75 34.73 5.06
N GLY A 481 15.54 35.65 5.99
CA GLY A 481 15.04 37.01 5.76
C GLY A 481 13.56 37.19 6.09
N SER A 482 12.93 38.17 5.42
CA SER A 482 11.52 38.55 5.53
C SER A 482 10.63 37.59 4.75
N ILE A 483 10.61 36.34 5.21
CA ILE A 483 9.92 35.21 4.60
C ILE A 483 9.38 34.25 5.64
N PHE A 484 8.18 33.71 5.45
CA PHE A 484 7.64 32.62 6.26
C PHE A 484 6.64 31.76 5.49
N ILE A 485 6.30 30.58 6.01
CA ILE A 485 5.27 29.71 5.45
C ILE A 485 3.97 29.89 6.23
N ALA A 486 2.91 30.27 5.52
CA ALA A 486 1.57 30.46 6.03
C ALA A 486 0.69 29.23 5.78
N ALA A 487 -0.15 28.88 6.76
CA ALA A 487 -1.25 27.92 6.63
C ALA A 487 -2.45 28.56 5.90
N ASP A 488 -3.56 27.82 5.82
CA ASP A 488 -4.77 28.22 5.10
C ASP A 488 -5.33 29.59 5.58
N ASP A 489 -5.26 29.88 6.88
CA ASP A 489 -5.78 31.13 7.46
C ASP A 489 -4.80 32.31 7.44
N GLY A 490 -3.57 32.11 6.95
CA GLY A 490 -2.51 33.12 6.94
C GLY A 490 -1.58 33.10 8.17
N SER A 491 -1.80 32.18 9.13
CA SER A 491 -0.93 32.02 10.30
C SER A 491 0.34 31.21 9.98
N ARG A 492 1.44 31.49 10.69
CA ARG A 492 2.71 30.76 10.56
C ARG A 492 2.68 29.50 11.42
N TYR A 493 3.14 28.36 10.89
CA TYR A 493 3.01 27.06 11.57
C TYR A 493 4.24 26.13 11.50
N VAL A 494 5.26 26.48 10.71
CA VAL A 494 6.52 25.73 10.62
C VAL A 494 7.70 26.65 10.78
N ARG A 495 8.80 26.10 11.30
CA ARG A 495 10.09 26.77 11.36
C ARG A 495 10.76 26.70 9.99
N GLU A 496 10.95 27.83 9.31
CA GLU A 496 11.42 27.82 7.91
C GLU A 496 12.90 27.49 7.72
N ASP A 497 13.73 27.66 8.76
CA ASP A 497 15.13 27.27 8.78
C ASP A 497 15.34 25.83 9.29
N GLU A 498 14.26 25.06 9.50
CA GLU A 498 14.37 23.66 9.87
C GLU A 498 14.92 22.83 8.70
N ASN A 499 15.94 22.02 8.98
CA ASN A 499 16.41 21.01 8.05
C ASN A 499 15.61 19.73 8.28
N GLY A 500 14.65 19.45 7.38
CA GLY A 500 13.76 18.31 7.52
C GLY A 500 14.49 16.96 7.41
N ARG A 501 13.95 15.96 8.12
CA ARG A 501 14.43 14.57 8.08
C ARG A 501 13.40 13.67 7.38
N HIS A 502 13.49 13.56 6.07
CA HIS A 502 12.47 12.95 5.20
C HIS A 502 11.05 13.42 5.56
N GLY A 503 10.91 14.75 5.70
CA GLY A 503 9.65 15.41 6.00
C GLY A 503 9.34 15.61 7.48
N HIS A 504 10.17 15.06 8.37
CA HIS A 504 10.01 15.28 9.79
C HIS A 504 10.62 16.61 10.24
N ALA A 505 9.87 17.38 11.01
CA ALA A 505 10.33 18.56 11.74
C ALA A 505 10.45 18.22 13.24
N TYR A 506 11.37 18.89 13.94
CA TYR A 506 11.48 18.72 15.39
C TYR A 506 10.51 19.65 16.11
N GLU A 507 9.53 19.08 16.79
CA GLU A 507 8.53 19.83 17.55
C GLU A 507 8.25 19.15 18.89
N HIS A 508 8.16 19.95 19.96
CA HIS A 508 7.78 19.49 21.30
C HIS A 508 8.53 18.25 21.84
N GLY A 509 9.79 18.06 21.43
CA GLY A 509 10.65 16.98 21.95
C GLY A 509 10.74 15.75 21.05
N SER A 510 10.14 15.76 19.86
CA SER A 510 10.16 14.62 18.95
C SER A 510 10.07 15.05 17.48
N TRP A 511 10.44 14.16 16.57
CA TRP A 511 10.41 14.38 15.13
C TRP A 511 9.10 13.83 14.56
N HIS A 512 8.34 14.69 13.88
CA HIS A 512 7.03 14.37 13.29
C HIS A 512 6.86 15.06 11.93
N ASN A 513 6.06 14.47 11.04
CA ASN A 513 5.58 15.21 9.87
C ASN A 513 4.73 16.41 10.34
N PRO A 514 5.02 17.64 9.89
CA PRO A 514 4.21 18.80 10.22
C PRO A 514 2.74 18.62 9.83
N THR A 515 1.88 19.42 10.45
CA THR A 515 0.46 19.46 10.07
C THR A 515 0.32 19.88 8.61
N VAL A 516 -0.47 19.13 7.85
CA VAL A 516 -0.71 19.34 6.42
C VAL A 516 -1.96 20.18 6.22
N TYR A 517 -1.83 21.26 5.45
CA TYR A 517 -2.91 22.20 5.14
C TYR A 517 -3.27 22.19 3.65
N ASN A 518 -4.42 22.76 3.27
CA ASN A 518 -4.95 22.66 1.90
C ASN A 518 -4.21 23.55 0.89
N HIS A 519 -3.80 24.75 1.30
CA HIS A 519 -3.18 25.73 0.43
C HIS A 519 -2.13 26.55 1.19
N PRO A 520 -1.04 25.90 1.64
CA PRO A 520 0.06 26.62 2.26
C PRO A 520 0.73 27.56 1.25
N HIS A 521 1.19 28.71 1.72
CA HIS A 521 1.85 29.72 0.89
C HIS A 521 3.16 30.19 1.51
N LEU A 522 4.19 30.36 0.68
CA LEU A 522 5.42 31.04 1.05
C LEU A 522 5.20 32.56 0.92
N ILE A 523 5.18 33.28 2.04
CA ILE A 523 4.91 34.72 2.11
C ILE A 523 6.21 35.49 2.29
N PHE A 524 6.43 36.54 1.49
CA PHE A 524 7.63 37.38 1.58
C PHE A 524 7.42 38.81 1.05
N ASP A 525 8.34 39.73 1.37
CA ASP A 525 8.28 41.13 0.95
C ASP A 525 9.14 41.44 -0.29
N GLN A 526 9.13 42.72 -0.71
CA GLN A 526 9.93 43.20 -1.83
C GLN A 526 11.44 43.01 -1.64
N THR A 527 11.96 43.19 -0.42
CA THR A 527 13.38 42.99 -0.11
C THR A 527 13.77 41.55 -0.39
N GLN A 528 12.96 40.60 0.06
CA GLN A 528 13.22 39.18 -0.18
C GLN A 528 13.03 38.79 -1.65
N TYR A 529 12.00 39.34 -2.31
CA TYR A 529 11.78 39.15 -3.74
C TYR A 529 13.02 39.51 -4.57
N ASP A 530 13.63 40.67 -4.27
CA ASP A 530 14.82 41.13 -4.99
C ASP A 530 16.05 40.26 -4.70
N LYS A 531 16.20 39.74 -3.46
CA LYS A 531 17.25 38.76 -3.12
C LYS A 531 17.11 37.48 -3.94
N ILE A 532 15.91 36.90 -4.01
CA ILE A 532 15.66 35.68 -4.80
C ILE A 532 15.91 35.96 -6.29
N LYS A 533 15.47 37.12 -6.79
CA LYS A 533 15.62 37.49 -8.20
C LYS A 533 17.06 37.77 -8.62
N ALA A 534 17.91 38.19 -7.69
CA ALA A 534 19.32 38.46 -7.95
C ALA A 534 20.14 37.18 -8.26
N GLN A 535 19.59 36.00 -7.97
CA GLN A 535 20.24 34.73 -8.30
C GLN A 535 20.34 34.55 -9.82
N SER A 536 21.53 34.18 -10.30
CA SER A 536 21.78 33.92 -11.72
C SER A 536 20.99 32.72 -12.25
N LYS A 537 20.58 31.80 -11.35
CA LYS A 537 19.85 30.59 -11.68
C LYS A 537 19.04 30.12 -10.48
N LEU A 538 17.75 29.96 -10.69
CA LEU A 538 16.84 29.46 -9.65
C LEU A 538 16.82 27.93 -9.68
N PRO A 539 16.81 27.26 -8.52
CA PRO A 539 16.51 25.82 -8.44
C PRO A 539 15.16 25.45 -9.06
N TYR A 540 14.20 26.38 -9.06
CA TYR A 540 12.89 26.24 -9.71
C TYR A 540 12.67 27.39 -10.72
N PRO A 541 12.86 27.16 -12.03
CA PRO A 541 12.81 28.23 -13.05
C PRO A 541 11.48 28.97 -13.15
N ASP A 542 10.37 28.31 -12.83
CA ASP A 542 9.03 28.88 -12.95
C ASP A 542 8.58 29.64 -11.70
N PHE A 543 9.45 29.84 -10.71
CA PHE A 543 9.10 30.38 -9.39
C PHE A 543 8.32 31.69 -9.50
N PHE A 544 8.87 32.67 -10.21
CA PHE A 544 8.21 33.97 -10.39
C PHE A 544 6.98 33.93 -11.29
N LYS A 545 6.76 32.85 -12.06
CA LYS A 545 5.53 32.70 -12.88
C LYS A 545 4.34 32.33 -12.00
N ILE A 546 4.59 31.61 -10.90
CA ILE A 546 3.55 31.17 -9.95
C ILE A 546 3.45 32.08 -8.71
N THR A 547 4.40 33.01 -8.51
CA THR A 547 4.35 34.00 -7.42
C THR A 547 3.24 35.04 -7.64
N ILE A 548 2.36 35.15 -6.66
CA ILE A 548 1.30 36.14 -6.55
C ILE A 548 1.89 37.42 -5.95
N LYS A 549 1.57 38.58 -6.53
CA LYS A 549 1.94 39.91 -6.03
C LYS A 549 0.72 40.68 -5.54
N ALA A 550 0.85 41.41 -4.44
CA ALA A 550 -0.17 42.32 -3.90
C ALA A 550 0.46 43.61 -3.35
N ALA A 551 -0.27 44.72 -3.38
CA ALA A 551 0.20 46.00 -2.86
C ALA A 551 0.10 46.10 -1.33
N SER A 552 -0.74 45.27 -0.69
CA SER A 552 -0.95 45.24 0.76
C SER A 552 -1.24 43.82 1.26
N LEU A 553 -1.07 43.57 2.56
CA LEU A 553 -1.40 42.28 3.17
C LEU A 553 -2.88 41.91 3.05
N ALA A 554 -3.80 42.87 3.12
CA ALA A 554 -5.22 42.62 2.94
C ALA A 554 -5.55 42.16 1.51
N GLU A 555 -4.91 42.75 0.51
CA GLU A 555 -5.04 42.30 -0.88
C GLU A 555 -4.37 40.94 -1.09
N LEU A 556 -3.22 40.67 -0.43
CA LEU A 556 -2.56 39.37 -0.51
C LEU A 556 -3.44 38.28 0.08
N ALA A 557 -3.99 38.48 1.29
CA ALA A 557 -4.87 37.54 1.97
C ALA A 557 -6.07 37.16 1.09
N ALA A 558 -6.73 38.16 0.48
CA ALA A 558 -7.84 37.91 -0.44
C ALA A 558 -7.45 37.08 -1.68
N LYS A 559 -6.21 37.21 -2.18
CA LYS A 559 -5.72 36.46 -3.34
C LYS A 559 -5.34 35.01 -3.03
N ILE A 560 -4.98 34.71 -1.78
CA ILE A 560 -4.55 33.39 -1.33
C ILE A 560 -5.61 32.67 -0.46
N ASP A 561 -6.80 33.26 -0.34
CA ASP A 561 -7.91 32.78 0.49
C ASP A 561 -7.57 32.64 1.99
N ALA A 562 -6.80 33.61 2.53
CA ALA A 562 -6.44 33.70 3.94
C ALA A 562 -7.24 34.79 4.67
N ASP A 563 -7.23 34.76 6.01
CA ASP A 563 -7.84 35.82 6.81
C ASP A 563 -6.92 37.07 6.84
N PRO A 564 -7.43 38.26 6.44
CA PRO A 564 -6.60 39.46 6.34
C PRO A 564 -6.09 39.97 7.69
N GLU A 565 -6.81 39.76 8.78
CA GLU A 565 -6.36 40.19 10.12
C GLU A 565 -5.35 39.20 10.70
N THR A 566 -5.55 37.89 10.53
CA THR A 566 -4.58 36.85 10.92
C THR A 566 -3.25 37.04 10.19
N LEU A 567 -3.25 37.25 8.87
CA LEU A 567 -2.02 37.45 8.12
C LEU A 567 -1.27 38.71 8.58
N LYS A 568 -2.01 39.80 8.82
CA LYS A 568 -1.46 41.06 9.33
C LYS A 568 -0.86 40.90 10.72
N GLN A 569 -1.54 40.20 11.62
CA GLN A 569 -1.04 39.90 12.95
C GLN A 569 0.22 39.04 12.89
N THR A 570 0.24 38.04 12.01
CA THR A 570 1.40 37.15 11.80
C THR A 570 2.64 37.93 11.34
N VAL A 571 2.49 38.84 10.36
CA VAL A 571 3.60 39.71 9.90
C VAL A 571 4.08 40.63 11.02
N ASN A 572 3.16 41.27 11.76
CA ASN A 572 3.53 42.15 12.87
C ASN A 572 4.30 41.40 13.96
N GLN A 573 3.87 40.19 14.31
CA GLN A 573 4.54 39.35 15.30
C GLN A 573 5.90 38.88 14.80
N PHE A 574 6.01 38.47 13.52
CA PHE A 574 7.29 38.11 12.91
C PHE A 574 8.29 39.28 12.95
N ASN A 575 7.84 40.50 12.66
CA ASN A 575 8.68 41.69 12.74
C ASN A 575 9.18 41.96 14.17
N GLN A 576 8.33 41.79 15.19
CA GLN A 576 8.75 41.91 16.59
C GLN A 576 9.82 40.87 16.95
N PHE A 577 9.70 39.64 16.46
CA PHE A 577 10.72 38.60 16.67
C PHE A 577 12.04 38.92 15.98
N ALA A 578 11.98 39.45 14.74
CA ALA A 578 13.17 39.89 14.02
C ALA A 578 13.87 41.06 14.73
N GLU A 579 13.13 42.02 15.27
CA GLU A 579 13.69 43.12 16.08
C GLU A 579 14.34 42.65 17.38
N GLN A 580 13.77 41.63 18.02
CA GLN A 580 14.28 41.06 19.26
C GLN A 580 15.41 40.03 19.04
N GLY A 581 15.58 39.56 17.81
CA GLY A 581 16.54 38.51 17.46
C GLY A 581 16.17 37.13 18.02
N THR A 582 14.90 36.87 18.29
CA THR A 582 14.42 35.58 18.83
C THR A 582 12.99 35.32 18.38
N ASP A 583 12.74 34.18 17.73
CA ASP A 583 11.40 33.70 17.40
C ASP A 583 10.78 32.93 18.57
N PHE A 584 9.88 33.58 19.31
CA PHE A 584 9.20 32.97 20.45
C PHE A 584 8.05 32.04 20.05
N ALA A 585 7.61 32.05 18.79
CA ALA A 585 6.53 31.18 18.33
C ALA A 585 7.05 29.81 17.91
N LEU A 586 8.11 29.77 17.09
CA LEU A 586 8.56 28.53 16.44
C LEU A 586 10.06 28.26 16.58
N GLY A 587 10.82 29.14 17.24
CA GLY A 587 12.24 28.91 17.53
C GLY A 587 13.15 28.95 16.31
N ARG A 588 12.76 29.68 15.24
CA ARG A 588 13.65 30.03 14.12
C ARG A 588 14.85 30.84 14.61
N ALA A 589 16.03 30.55 14.05
CA ALA A 589 17.28 31.19 14.46
C ALA A 589 17.24 32.70 14.21
N GLY A 590 17.65 33.50 15.21
CA GLY A 590 17.51 34.95 15.19
C GLY A 590 18.29 35.66 14.08
N ASP A 591 19.44 35.11 13.70
CA ASP A 591 20.27 35.60 12.58
C ASP A 591 19.68 35.29 11.20
N SER A 592 18.73 34.35 11.11
CA SER A 592 17.96 34.09 9.89
C SER A 592 16.77 35.03 9.70
N LEU A 593 16.40 35.85 10.70
CA LEU A 593 15.22 36.71 10.67
C LEU A 593 15.52 38.10 10.10
N ALA A 594 14.59 38.65 9.31
CA ALA A 594 14.58 40.06 8.94
C ALA A 594 13.13 40.58 8.89
N ALA A 595 12.88 41.76 9.46
CA ALA A 595 11.54 42.35 9.45
C ALA A 595 11.05 42.63 8.02
N PHE A 596 9.78 42.38 7.76
CA PHE A 596 9.06 42.76 6.54
C PHE A 596 8.97 44.28 6.42
N GLY A 597 9.18 44.79 5.20
CA GLY A 597 8.94 46.20 4.86
C GLY A 597 7.47 46.52 4.56
N ASP A 598 7.23 47.73 4.03
CA ASP A 598 5.88 48.27 3.77
C ASP A 598 5.18 47.69 2.52
N GLY A 599 5.79 46.72 1.85
CA GLY A 599 5.30 46.11 0.61
C GLY A 599 5.99 46.63 -0.66
N PRO A 600 5.60 46.12 -1.86
CA PRO A 600 4.57 45.09 -2.07
C PRO A 600 4.92 43.74 -1.44
N PHE A 601 3.89 42.91 -1.24
CA PHE A 601 3.99 41.58 -0.65
C PHE A 601 3.75 40.49 -1.70
N TYR A 602 4.32 39.33 -1.47
CA TYR A 602 4.33 38.21 -2.39
C TYR A 602 3.92 36.92 -1.68
N ALA A 603 3.24 36.04 -2.41
CA ALA A 603 2.91 34.70 -1.98
C ALA A 603 3.21 33.70 -3.10
N THR A 604 3.87 32.60 -2.80
CA THR A 604 4.08 31.50 -3.76
C THR A 604 3.37 30.24 -3.25
N PRO A 605 2.47 29.62 -4.03
CA PRO A 605 1.68 28.47 -3.58
C PRO A 605 2.58 27.25 -3.39
N LEU A 606 2.39 26.56 -2.27
CA LEU A 606 3.12 25.35 -1.89
C LEU A 606 2.19 24.14 -1.83
N ALA A 607 2.78 22.96 -1.93
CA ALA A 607 2.15 21.71 -1.58
C ALA A 607 3.08 20.93 -0.65
N THR A 608 2.50 20.15 0.26
CA THR A 608 3.28 19.17 1.04
C THR A 608 3.60 17.99 0.15
N ALA A 609 4.88 17.75 -0.06
CA ALA A 609 5.38 16.65 -0.86
C ALA A 609 5.29 15.32 -0.08
N MET A 610 5.02 14.24 -0.80
CA MET A 610 5.06 12.87 -0.29
C MET A 610 5.96 12.03 -1.18
N LEU A 611 6.94 11.42 -0.54
CA LEU A 611 7.92 10.52 -1.15
C LEU A 611 7.36 9.10 -1.26
N ASN A 612 6.83 8.59 -0.15
CA ASN A 612 6.35 7.22 -0.03
C ASN A 612 5.38 7.09 1.16
N THR A 613 4.64 5.99 1.19
CA THR A 613 3.82 5.54 2.32
C THR A 613 4.45 4.30 2.96
N GLN A 614 4.19 4.03 4.24
CA GLN A 614 4.71 2.82 4.91
C GLN A 614 3.58 1.83 5.21
N GLY A 615 2.34 2.21 4.93
CA GLY A 615 1.15 1.42 5.18
C GLY A 615 0.91 0.31 4.16
N GLY A 616 0.36 -0.82 4.63
CA GLY A 616 -0.10 -1.90 3.75
C GLY A 616 -0.26 -3.22 4.48
N ALA A 617 -0.22 -4.32 3.72
CA ALA A 617 -0.34 -5.69 4.23
C ALA A 617 0.77 -6.01 5.24
N GLN A 618 0.37 -6.33 6.48
CA GLN A 618 1.30 -6.79 7.51
C GLN A 618 1.85 -8.17 7.10
N ARG A 619 3.16 -8.34 7.23
CA ARG A 619 3.85 -9.59 6.94
C ARG A 619 4.67 -10.05 8.14
N ASN A 620 5.07 -11.32 8.16
CA ASN A 620 6.04 -11.84 9.13
C ASN A 620 7.49 -11.79 8.60
N ALA A 621 8.45 -12.31 9.39
CA ALA A 621 9.86 -12.39 9.03
C ALA A 621 10.16 -13.23 7.76
N LYS A 622 9.22 -14.09 7.36
CA LYS A 622 9.28 -14.90 6.13
C LYS A 622 8.62 -14.21 4.93
N ALA A 623 8.26 -12.94 5.08
CA ALA A 623 7.53 -12.17 4.09
C ALA A 623 6.12 -12.71 3.76
N GLU A 624 5.55 -13.59 4.59
CA GLU A 624 4.18 -14.10 4.43
C GLU A 624 3.19 -13.06 4.92
N VAL A 625 2.18 -12.74 4.11
CA VAL A 625 1.12 -11.80 4.50
C VAL A 625 0.25 -12.43 5.58
N LEU A 626 -0.10 -11.66 6.61
CA LEU A 626 -0.93 -12.12 7.73
C LEU A 626 -2.40 -11.72 7.52
N ASP A 627 -3.31 -12.60 7.92
CA ASP A 627 -4.73 -12.31 8.02
C ASP A 627 -5.08 -11.53 9.29
N ALA A 628 -6.34 -11.12 9.42
CA ALA A 628 -6.86 -10.41 10.59
C ALA A 628 -6.69 -11.17 11.94
N ALA A 629 -6.54 -12.50 11.91
CA ALA A 629 -6.26 -13.34 13.07
C ALA A 629 -4.75 -13.51 13.35
N GLY A 630 -3.89 -12.89 12.53
CA GLY A 630 -2.43 -12.97 12.63
C GLY A 630 -1.85 -14.27 12.08
N GLN A 631 -2.61 -15.05 11.30
CA GLN A 631 -2.12 -16.26 10.64
C GLN A 631 -1.64 -15.94 9.21
N PRO A 632 -0.60 -16.62 8.70
CA PRO A 632 -0.20 -16.47 7.31
C PRO A 632 -1.32 -16.84 6.33
N ILE A 633 -1.62 -15.95 5.38
CA ILE A 633 -2.44 -16.27 4.22
C ILE A 633 -1.61 -17.18 3.31
N PRO A 634 -2.02 -18.43 3.07
CA PRO A 634 -1.18 -19.38 2.36
C PRO A 634 -0.86 -18.91 0.94
N HIS A 635 0.43 -19.02 0.59
CA HIS A 635 0.98 -18.72 -0.75
C HIS A 635 0.96 -17.22 -1.12
N LEU A 636 0.71 -16.33 -0.15
CA LEU A 636 0.74 -14.88 -0.35
C LEU A 636 1.93 -14.26 0.38
N TYR A 637 2.75 -13.52 -0.37
CA TYR A 637 3.93 -12.85 0.14
C TYR A 637 3.90 -11.36 -0.19
N SER A 638 4.54 -10.51 0.62
CA SER A 638 4.70 -9.09 0.34
C SER A 638 6.07 -8.57 0.77
N ALA A 639 6.51 -7.46 0.20
CA ALA A 639 7.74 -6.80 0.61
C ALA A 639 7.78 -5.33 0.17
N GLY A 640 8.73 -4.58 0.76
CA GLY A 640 8.95 -3.16 0.49
C GLY A 640 7.84 -2.28 1.04
N GLU A 641 7.55 -1.21 0.30
CA GLU A 641 6.62 -0.15 0.68
C GLU A 641 5.18 -0.63 0.93
N PHE A 642 4.80 -1.78 0.35
CA PHE A 642 3.51 -2.41 0.58
C PHE A 642 3.44 -3.04 1.99
N GLY A 643 3.28 -2.17 2.99
CA GLY A 643 3.39 -2.49 4.42
C GLY A 643 4.83 -2.43 4.93
N GLY A 644 5.52 -1.31 4.75
CA GLY A 644 6.90 -1.09 5.19
C GLY A 644 7.12 -1.20 6.71
N ILE A 645 8.34 -1.54 7.12
CA ILE A 645 8.73 -1.64 8.54
C ILE A 645 8.96 -0.27 9.20
N ASN A 646 9.24 0.78 8.42
CA ASN A 646 9.55 2.10 8.96
C ASN A 646 8.26 2.78 9.43
N ALA A 647 7.88 2.56 10.69
CA ALA A 647 6.55 2.88 11.16
C ALA A 647 6.36 4.32 11.66
N ASN A 648 7.42 5.04 11.99
CA ASN A 648 7.34 6.36 12.59
C ASN A 648 8.35 7.32 11.97
N GLN A 649 9.64 7.14 12.24
CA GLN A 649 10.71 7.92 11.64
C GLN A 649 11.49 7.05 10.64
N TYR A 650 12.02 7.68 9.61
CA TYR A 650 12.72 7.03 8.53
C TYR A 650 14.15 7.54 8.41
N ASN A 651 15.10 6.62 8.28
CA ASN A 651 16.43 6.95 7.79
C ASN A 651 16.46 6.72 6.28
N GLY A 652 16.93 7.71 5.53
CA GLY A 652 17.22 7.62 4.10
C GLY A 652 17.83 6.27 3.68
N GLY A 653 17.34 5.71 2.58
CA GLY A 653 17.80 4.42 2.04
C GLY A 653 17.23 3.18 2.72
N GLY A 654 16.49 3.32 3.83
CA GLY A 654 15.88 2.19 4.56
C GLY A 654 14.91 1.37 3.69
N ASN A 655 13.99 2.02 2.98
CA ASN A 655 13.02 1.32 2.13
C ASN A 655 13.72 0.56 0.98
N LEU A 656 14.82 1.09 0.42
CA LEU A 656 15.59 0.35 -0.59
C LEU A 656 16.26 -0.89 0.02
N ALA A 657 16.80 -0.79 1.24
CA ALA A 657 17.34 -1.94 1.95
C ALA A 657 16.24 -2.99 2.19
N GLU A 658 15.08 -2.56 2.66
CA GLU A 658 13.90 -3.40 2.87
C GLU A 658 13.47 -4.11 1.58
N CYS A 659 13.44 -3.39 0.45
CA CYS A 659 13.10 -3.96 -0.84
C CYS A 659 14.02 -5.13 -1.23
N LEU A 660 15.33 -5.00 -0.98
CA LEU A 660 16.29 -6.06 -1.29
C LEU A 660 16.19 -7.24 -0.31
N ILE A 661 16.05 -6.95 0.99
CA ILE A 661 16.01 -7.97 2.05
C ILE A 661 14.73 -8.80 1.92
N PHE A 662 13.57 -8.15 2.04
CA PHE A 662 12.29 -8.87 2.02
C PHE A 662 11.90 -9.27 0.60
N GLY A 663 12.34 -8.56 -0.44
CA GLY A 663 12.15 -9.01 -1.83
C GLY A 663 12.84 -10.34 -2.09
N LYS A 664 14.08 -10.52 -1.59
CA LYS A 664 14.79 -11.81 -1.67
C LYS A 664 14.03 -12.90 -0.91
N ILE A 665 13.66 -12.65 0.34
CA ILE A 665 12.94 -13.60 1.19
C ILE A 665 11.61 -14.02 0.56
N ALA A 666 10.82 -13.06 0.07
CA ALA A 666 9.55 -13.31 -0.61
C ALA A 666 9.74 -14.15 -1.87
N GLY A 667 10.72 -13.82 -2.71
CA GLY A 667 11.02 -14.58 -3.93
C GLY A 667 11.42 -16.03 -3.65
N GLU A 668 12.31 -16.26 -2.67
CA GLU A 668 12.75 -17.60 -2.29
C GLU A 668 11.61 -18.43 -1.69
N ASN A 669 10.81 -17.84 -0.80
CA ASN A 669 9.70 -18.54 -0.15
C ASN A 669 8.54 -18.83 -1.10
N ALA A 670 8.27 -17.92 -2.05
CA ALA A 670 7.29 -18.12 -3.11
C ALA A 670 7.73 -19.18 -4.11
N ALA A 671 9.02 -19.33 -4.39
CA ALA A 671 9.52 -20.36 -5.30
C ALA A 671 9.45 -21.78 -4.74
N ALA A 672 9.47 -21.94 -3.41
CA ALA A 672 9.42 -23.25 -2.78
C ALA A 672 8.14 -24.01 -3.14
N VAL A 673 8.29 -25.21 -3.71
CA VAL A 673 7.17 -26.08 -4.14
C VAL A 673 6.29 -26.43 -2.94
N LYS A 674 4.98 -26.20 -3.08
CA LYS A 674 3.98 -26.48 -2.03
C LYS A 674 3.24 -27.77 -2.36
N THR A 675 2.98 -28.60 -1.35
CA THR A 675 2.32 -29.91 -1.51
C THR A 675 0.88 -29.93 -1.01
N ASP A 676 0.41 -28.81 -0.48
CA ASP A 676 -0.93 -28.60 0.08
C ASP A 676 -2.00 -28.32 -0.98
N SER A 677 -1.60 -27.96 -2.20
CA SER A 677 -2.51 -27.69 -3.31
C SER A 677 -2.36 -28.70 -4.44
N LEU A 678 -3.31 -29.63 -4.55
CA LEU A 678 -3.58 -30.35 -5.80
C LEU A 678 -4.27 -29.39 -6.77
N ILE A 679 -3.52 -28.41 -7.29
CA ILE A 679 -4.02 -27.47 -8.29
C ILE A 679 -4.31 -28.28 -9.55
N THR A 680 -5.57 -28.59 -9.78
CA THR A 680 -5.99 -29.34 -10.95
C THR A 680 -5.87 -28.38 -12.13
N THR A 681 -4.90 -28.61 -13.01
CA THR A 681 -4.72 -27.86 -14.25
C THR A 681 -5.88 -28.21 -15.19
N THR A 682 -7.05 -27.59 -14.99
CA THR A 682 -8.13 -27.67 -15.97
C THR A 682 -7.77 -26.82 -17.18
N GLU A 683 -7.86 -27.46 -18.34
CA GLU A 683 -7.69 -26.97 -19.72
C GLU A 683 -7.40 -25.46 -19.88
N THR A 684 -6.18 -25.16 -20.34
CA THR A 684 -5.86 -23.87 -20.95
C THR A 684 -6.85 -23.60 -22.07
N ALA A 685 -7.57 -22.49 -21.97
CA ALA A 685 -8.32 -21.95 -23.10
C ALA A 685 -7.41 -21.83 -24.33
N PRO A 686 -7.94 -21.80 -25.58
CA PRO A 686 -7.14 -21.30 -26.69
C PRO A 686 -6.57 -19.95 -26.28
N ILE A 687 -5.23 -19.89 -26.22
CA ILE A 687 -4.44 -18.75 -25.75
C ILE A 687 -4.99 -17.53 -26.49
N ALA A 688 -5.69 -16.63 -25.78
CA ALA A 688 -5.82 -15.27 -26.27
C ALA A 688 -4.39 -14.81 -26.55
N ASP A 689 -4.11 -14.19 -27.69
CA ASP A 689 -2.76 -13.70 -27.98
C ASP A 689 -2.39 -12.64 -26.94
N LEU A 690 -1.78 -13.06 -25.83
CA LEU A 690 -1.41 -12.20 -24.70
C LEU A 690 -0.14 -11.39 -24.99
N GLY A 691 0.38 -11.49 -26.23
CA GLY A 691 1.67 -10.97 -26.62
C GLY A 691 2.83 -11.82 -26.11
N ARG A 692 4.05 -11.38 -26.42
CA ARG A 692 5.30 -11.95 -25.90
C ARG A 692 5.73 -11.23 -24.62
N ASN A 693 6.90 -11.59 -24.13
CA ASN A 693 7.57 -10.88 -23.05
C ASN A 693 7.96 -9.48 -23.56
N ASP A 694 7.49 -8.42 -22.90
CA ASP A 694 7.57 -7.05 -23.44
C ASP A 694 9.00 -6.49 -23.56
N LEU A 695 9.95 -7.11 -22.86
CA LEU A 695 11.36 -6.74 -22.89
C LEU A 695 12.24 -7.82 -23.54
N ASP A 696 11.68 -8.63 -24.44
CA ASP A 696 12.37 -9.74 -25.12
C ASP A 696 13.37 -9.32 -26.21
N GLY A 697 14.14 -8.27 -25.98
CA GLY A 697 15.38 -8.00 -26.73
C GLY A 697 15.22 -7.77 -28.23
N GLU A 698 14.00 -7.50 -28.74
CA GLU A 698 13.85 -6.97 -30.09
C GLU A 698 14.70 -5.69 -30.21
N ASN A 699 15.43 -5.57 -31.32
CA ASN A 699 16.25 -4.39 -31.57
C ASN A 699 15.31 -3.19 -31.70
N VAL A 700 15.21 -2.36 -30.66
CA VAL A 700 14.34 -1.18 -30.62
C VAL A 700 14.46 -0.29 -31.87
N LEU A 701 15.63 -0.28 -32.52
CA LEU A 701 15.88 0.48 -33.74
C LEU A 701 15.09 -0.04 -34.96
N SER A 702 14.65 -1.30 -34.98
CA SER A 702 13.86 -1.85 -36.09
C SER A 702 12.44 -1.27 -36.17
N GLN A 703 11.99 -0.59 -35.12
CA GLN A 703 10.68 0.06 -35.04
C GLN A 703 10.65 1.41 -35.76
N PHE A 704 11.81 1.95 -36.15
CA PHE A 704 11.93 3.30 -36.69
C PHE A 704 12.51 3.29 -38.11
N GLU A 705 11.84 3.97 -39.03
CA GLU A 705 12.33 4.14 -40.40
C GLU A 705 13.38 5.25 -40.50
N VAL A 706 14.30 5.11 -41.46
CA VAL A 706 15.32 6.11 -41.80
C VAL A 706 15.21 6.51 -43.27
N GLY A 707 15.17 7.82 -43.52
CA GLY A 707 15.30 8.41 -44.85
C GLY A 707 16.76 8.62 -45.29
N PRO A 708 16.98 9.24 -46.46
CA PRO A 708 18.31 9.67 -46.89
C PRO A 708 18.99 10.55 -45.82
N ASP A 709 20.28 10.34 -45.60
CA ASP A 709 21.10 11.08 -44.62
C ASP A 709 20.60 11.03 -43.16
N GLN A 710 19.71 10.09 -42.84
CA GLN A 710 19.24 9.87 -41.48
C GLN A 710 19.89 8.65 -40.83
N TYR A 711 20.23 8.79 -39.56
CA TYR A 711 20.91 7.78 -38.77
C TYR A 711 20.24 7.63 -37.42
N LEU A 712 19.94 6.39 -37.03
CA LEU A 712 19.42 6.10 -35.70
C LEU A 712 20.55 5.97 -34.69
N GLY A 713 20.34 6.49 -33.50
CA GLY A 713 21.22 6.34 -32.34
C GLY A 713 20.46 5.80 -31.15
N VAL A 714 21.14 5.03 -30.31
CA VAL A 714 20.57 4.52 -29.05
C VAL A 714 21.54 4.73 -27.89
N SER A 715 20.99 4.98 -26.71
CA SER A 715 21.73 5.04 -25.46
C SER A 715 20.97 4.32 -24.36
N GLU A 716 21.65 3.37 -23.69
CA GLU A 716 21.14 2.68 -22.49
C GLU A 716 21.29 3.52 -21.21
N ALA A 717 21.86 4.73 -21.33
CA ALA A 717 22.17 5.56 -20.16
C ALA A 717 20.97 6.36 -19.65
N GLY A 718 19.81 6.34 -20.34
CA GLY A 718 18.60 7.06 -19.91
C GLY A 718 18.09 6.54 -18.57
N ILE A 719 17.50 7.42 -17.76
CA ILE A 719 16.92 7.07 -16.45
C ILE A 719 15.78 6.08 -16.60
N GLY A 720 14.89 6.31 -17.59
CA GLY A 720 13.78 5.42 -17.91
C GLY A 720 14.11 4.31 -18.91
N GLY A 721 15.40 4.04 -19.14
CA GLY A 721 15.83 3.04 -20.12
C GLY A 721 16.41 3.67 -21.38
N GLN A 722 16.05 3.11 -22.54
CA GLN A 722 16.68 3.50 -23.81
C GLN A 722 16.20 4.86 -24.30
N ILE A 723 17.16 5.73 -24.63
CA ILE A 723 16.89 6.91 -25.47
C ILE A 723 17.23 6.55 -26.92
N VAL A 724 16.25 6.69 -27.81
CA VAL A 724 16.42 6.50 -29.24
C VAL A 724 16.28 7.83 -29.94
N VAL A 725 17.24 8.16 -30.81
CA VAL A 725 17.22 9.38 -31.62
C VAL A 725 17.34 9.07 -33.09
N ARG A 726 16.78 9.96 -33.91
CA ARG A 726 17.05 10.05 -35.35
C ARG A 726 17.78 11.34 -35.62
N VAL A 727 18.91 11.23 -36.31
CA VAL A 727 19.78 12.36 -36.64
C VAL A 727 19.81 12.52 -38.14
N THR A 728 19.48 13.71 -38.63
CA THR A 728 19.67 14.08 -40.05
C THR A 728 21.02 14.77 -40.18
N TYR A 729 21.96 14.13 -40.89
CA TYR A 729 23.34 14.60 -41.05
C TYR A 729 23.84 14.41 -42.47
N SER A 730 24.12 15.52 -43.16
CA SER A 730 24.65 15.50 -44.53
C SER A 730 25.74 16.55 -44.70
N ASN A 731 26.76 16.25 -45.52
CA ASN A 731 27.83 17.19 -45.90
C ASN A 731 28.50 17.94 -44.72
N GLY A 732 28.66 17.29 -43.57
CA GLY A 732 29.28 17.91 -42.39
C GLY A 732 28.33 18.73 -41.51
N THR A 733 27.03 18.76 -41.82
CA THR A 733 26.01 19.54 -41.11
C THR A 733 24.95 18.65 -40.46
N LEU A 734 24.78 18.82 -39.15
CA LEU A 734 23.71 18.31 -38.31
C LEU A 734 22.50 19.25 -38.45
N SER A 735 21.53 18.89 -39.29
CA SER A 735 20.35 19.73 -39.53
C SER A 735 19.19 19.42 -38.59
N GLU A 736 19.16 18.22 -38.01
CA GLU A 736 18.06 17.79 -37.16
C GLU A 736 18.49 16.69 -36.18
N VAL A 737 17.96 16.79 -34.96
CA VAL A 737 18.00 15.74 -33.94
C VAL A 737 16.57 15.55 -33.45
N GLU A 738 16.02 14.38 -33.68
CA GLU A 738 14.67 13.99 -33.27
C GLU A 738 14.78 12.91 -32.19
N VAL A 739 14.10 13.11 -31.06
CA VAL A 739 14.00 12.09 -30.00
C VAL A 739 12.79 11.23 -30.32
N LEU A 740 13.03 9.94 -30.61
CA LEU A 740 12.01 8.99 -31.06
C LEU A 740 11.43 8.15 -29.93
N LYS A 741 12.24 7.86 -28.90
CA LYS A 741 11.86 7.13 -27.70
C LYS A 741 12.64 7.69 -26.52
N GLU A 742 11.93 8.01 -25.46
CA GLU A 742 12.49 8.42 -24.17
C GLU A 742 11.46 8.15 -23.07
N SER A 743 11.92 8.02 -21.84
CA SER A 743 11.06 7.91 -20.65
C SER A 743 11.75 8.54 -19.45
N GLU A 744 12.41 9.67 -19.68
CA GLU A 744 13.13 10.43 -18.66
C GLU A 744 12.15 11.09 -17.68
N SER A 745 12.67 11.62 -16.58
CA SER A 745 11.82 12.21 -15.55
C SER A 745 11.04 13.43 -16.09
N GLU A 746 9.76 13.51 -15.75
CA GLU A 746 8.84 14.52 -16.26
C GLU A 746 9.15 15.92 -15.72
N ASP A 747 9.81 15.99 -14.57
CA ASP A 747 10.15 17.25 -13.88
C ASP A 747 11.37 17.97 -14.46
N VAL A 748 12.39 17.23 -14.89
CA VAL A 748 13.66 17.80 -15.40
C VAL A 748 14.20 17.09 -16.64
N GLY A 749 14.07 15.76 -16.74
CA GLY A 749 14.62 14.97 -17.84
C GLY A 749 14.01 15.30 -19.20
N GLN A 750 12.69 15.43 -19.26
CA GLN A 750 11.97 15.77 -20.51
C GLN A 750 12.32 17.17 -21.03
N GLN A 751 12.58 18.13 -20.14
CA GLN A 751 13.06 19.45 -20.55
C GLN A 751 14.39 19.34 -21.31
N ALA A 752 15.30 18.48 -20.85
CA ALA A 752 16.55 18.22 -21.57
C ALA A 752 16.32 17.56 -22.94
N MET A 753 15.32 16.69 -23.06
CA MET A 753 14.96 16.07 -24.34
C MET A 753 14.38 17.08 -25.34
N ALA A 754 13.75 18.16 -24.86
CA ALA A 754 13.20 19.21 -25.72
C ALA A 754 14.23 20.28 -26.13
N GLU A 755 15.09 20.74 -25.20
CA GLU A 755 15.98 21.89 -25.42
C GLU A 755 17.31 21.52 -26.10
N LEU A 756 17.90 20.39 -25.72
CA LEU A 756 19.24 20.04 -26.19
C LEU A 756 19.30 19.73 -27.69
N PRO A 757 18.31 19.06 -28.32
CA PRO A 757 18.32 18.84 -29.77
C PRO A 757 18.48 20.15 -30.57
N GLN A 758 17.76 21.20 -30.17
CA GLN A 758 17.85 22.52 -30.81
C GLN A 758 19.23 23.14 -30.64
N THR A 759 19.79 23.02 -29.43
CA THR A 759 21.13 23.53 -29.10
C THR A 759 22.21 22.80 -29.90
N MET A 760 22.08 21.47 -30.05
CA MET A 760 23.01 20.64 -30.83
C MET A 760 23.00 20.99 -32.31
N VAL A 761 21.82 21.19 -32.89
CA VAL A 761 21.66 21.63 -34.29
C VAL A 761 22.28 23.02 -34.49
N ALA A 762 21.97 23.97 -33.60
CA ALA A 762 22.51 25.33 -33.68
C ALA A 762 24.05 25.37 -33.57
N ALA A 763 24.62 24.51 -32.72
CA ALA A 763 26.06 24.39 -32.53
C ALA A 763 26.75 23.44 -33.54
N ASN A 764 25.98 22.75 -34.38
CA ASN A 764 26.45 21.70 -35.29
C ASN A 764 27.31 20.61 -34.58
N THR A 765 26.96 20.24 -33.35
CA THR A 765 27.69 19.25 -32.55
C THR A 765 26.77 18.58 -31.53
N TYR A 766 27.05 17.32 -31.19
CA TYR A 766 26.38 16.67 -30.05
C TYR A 766 26.93 17.16 -28.71
N ASP A 767 28.12 17.74 -28.69
CA ASP A 767 28.84 18.14 -27.49
C ASP A 767 28.51 19.58 -27.11
N VAL A 768 27.33 19.74 -26.51
CA VAL A 768 26.80 21.01 -25.98
C VAL A 768 26.75 20.97 -24.45
N ASP A 769 26.50 22.08 -23.77
CA ASP A 769 26.29 22.07 -22.32
C ASP A 769 25.00 21.30 -21.94
N GLY A 770 25.00 20.64 -20.79
CA GLY A 770 23.81 19.90 -20.31
C GLY A 770 22.79 20.81 -19.65
N VAL A 771 21.53 20.36 -19.57
CA VAL A 771 20.50 21.05 -18.79
C VAL A 771 20.71 20.77 -17.31
N SER A 772 20.67 21.83 -16.50
CA SER A 772 20.82 21.74 -15.04
C SER A 772 19.79 20.84 -14.41
N GLY A 773 20.18 20.05 -13.41
CA GLY A 773 19.25 19.11 -12.76
C GLY A 773 18.94 17.87 -13.59
N ALA A 774 19.14 17.92 -14.92
CA ALA A 774 18.93 16.82 -15.86
C ALA A 774 20.25 16.26 -16.41
N SER A 775 21.31 16.23 -15.59
CA SER A 775 22.66 15.87 -16.02
C SER A 775 22.74 14.45 -16.62
N SER A 776 22.07 13.48 -15.99
CA SER A 776 22.04 12.08 -16.47
C SER A 776 21.31 11.96 -17.80
N SER A 777 20.10 12.52 -17.92
CA SER A 777 19.32 12.57 -19.17
C SER A 777 20.09 13.30 -20.28
N SER A 778 20.73 14.43 -19.95
CA SER A 778 21.56 15.19 -20.89
C SER A 778 22.71 14.36 -21.45
N ARG A 779 23.46 13.64 -20.59
CA ARG A 779 24.53 12.74 -21.03
C ARG A 779 24.01 11.59 -21.88
N ALA A 780 22.86 11.04 -21.51
CA ALA A 780 22.27 9.92 -22.23
C ALA A 780 21.82 10.32 -23.65
N LEU A 781 21.20 11.48 -23.82
CA LEU A 781 20.86 12.04 -25.14
C LEU A 781 22.11 12.32 -25.98
N LYS A 782 23.13 12.99 -25.40
CA LYS A 782 24.41 13.22 -26.08
C LYS A 782 25.05 11.93 -26.57
N SER A 783 25.00 10.89 -25.74
CA SER A 783 25.49 9.54 -26.09
C SER A 783 24.70 8.93 -27.25
N ALA A 784 23.37 9.07 -27.27
CA ALA A 784 22.52 8.56 -28.36
C ALA A 784 22.83 9.29 -29.68
N VAL A 785 22.96 10.62 -29.65
CA VAL A 785 23.32 11.42 -30.84
C VAL A 785 24.73 11.09 -31.31
N LYS A 786 25.70 10.95 -30.40
CA LYS A 786 27.06 10.49 -30.72
C LYS A 786 27.04 9.09 -31.37
N ASN A 787 26.20 8.18 -30.87
CA ASN A 787 26.01 6.85 -31.44
C ASN A 787 25.40 6.90 -32.86
N ALA A 788 24.47 7.83 -33.14
CA ALA A 788 23.94 8.03 -34.48
C ALA A 788 25.03 8.55 -35.43
N LEU A 789 25.75 9.60 -35.01
CA LEU A 789 26.79 10.25 -35.81
C LEU A 789 27.98 9.34 -36.13
N SER A 790 28.32 8.39 -35.26
CA SER A 790 29.39 7.41 -35.54
C SER A 790 29.06 6.45 -36.69
N LYS A 791 27.79 6.38 -37.11
CA LYS A 791 27.31 5.55 -38.23
C LYS A 791 27.32 6.29 -39.56
N VAL A 792 27.60 7.59 -39.56
CA VAL A 792 27.78 8.39 -40.79
C VAL A 792 28.99 7.83 -41.53
N LYS A 793 28.78 7.31 -42.74
CA LYS A 793 29.88 6.87 -43.60
C LYS A 793 30.63 8.12 -44.07
N ALA A 794 31.95 8.15 -43.88
CA ALA A 794 32.77 9.20 -44.45
C ALA A 794 32.62 9.18 -45.98
N THR A 795 32.05 10.24 -46.54
CA THR A 795 32.09 10.49 -47.98
C THR A 795 33.54 10.79 -48.34
N VAL A 796 34.18 9.85 -49.04
CA VAL A 796 35.53 10.02 -49.62
C VAL A 796 35.48 11.02 -50.77
#